data_AF-A0A512MBE8-F1
#
_entry.id   AF-A0A512MBE8-F1
#
_cell.length_a   1.000
_cell.length_b   1.000
_cell.length_c   1.000
_cell.angle_alpha   90.00
_cell.angle_beta   90.00
_cell.angle_gamma   90.00
#
_symmetry.space_group_name_H-M   'P 1'
#
loop_
_entity.id
_entity.type
_entity.pdbx_description
1 polymer ?
#
loop_
_entity_poly.entity_id
_entity_poly.type
_entity_poly.pdbx_seq_one_letter_code
_entity_poly.pdbx_strand_id
1 'polypeptide(L)'
;MTSLFTRPLTLLGGAAAILAVHAHAAETPAATFSPEQIEFFEKEVRPVLADNCYDCHGGHKHENGLRVDLRSAIMKGSDYGKVVEPGNPAASKLIKAISHAPGVEAMPKKGDKLKPEQIAALEKWVKMGLPWPAEKAVVETHDKPAWQEHWAYIPVKPQAKTSIDALVQPKLKAAGLDFAPPADPATLCRRIYVSLTGLQPSFEDVQAFVAESKTSSATAVEKLVTKLLASQAYGQRWARHWLDVARYADTDGYQVAGRNINYPYAYTYRDWVVKSLNEDMPYDQFLMNQLAADKMHANEPGHPSLAALGFLNVGDKFISDRNLQIDDRIDVVARGMLGLTVACARCHNHKYDPIPSKDYYAMYSIFNSSEQPEQVNLPVIGKASNEADFKDYEAKVGEIAAKEMEFKKEVYAEIRTPDRVSQYLAFAQEAAGIKDRSTMKGRAGQLKLRDTVADKWGDFVQRHALKGKPHPVMLAWKQFADIPAAEFATKAPVVLASLTKPESGLNAVPRNELAKRPAPKSFDDIAKMYADIFLTCLDGKEPDNADWKQVRELLMSEPSPMAVPVEQANLFFTRKDLEKVTKFSNDRVKLESEHPGAPPRAMVTLDKPKPNDVRVFIRGNPGRQGDPAPRAWLTMFGGETFKDGSGRLELAQKIASKDNPLTARVIANRVWQLHFGKPLVGQTSDFGVQTPKPTQADLLDYLAAYLVENGWSLKKLHHLILTSHTWQQSSEVTPDKNLKDADNELLSRYNRQRLDYETMRDALLQASADLDLGITGGRALAYDAPNADARRSVFLLVNRYDQPTVPAMFDFANPDSHSPMRYVTTVPQQALFLMNSPFMSQRAGRAAEKTEVKGSAIDSKAIANLYHRVLRREPRPDEVEMASRFIQDSDELRLRSNAFIWTYGYAKVTTDVASGKHELGAFKRFQHFGKTAQTKNRWFPADTFPDKEFGHIFVAGNNGHPGREFAAVMQWTSPYEKERLRFTGTMKRASERGNGTRGMIVSSRQGVLVDHLVPPQGSFDFNAEVEVVSGETISFVADSEGSTDSDGYTWTPKIERIAADGTVTTVTKADTDFCGPDGWPMNRTKPQSPLSQLAQVLMMSNEFQFVD
;
A
#
# COMPACT_ATOMS: atom_id res chain seq x y z
N MET A 1 -22.98 -76.23 -15.72
CA MET A 1 -23.26 -77.63 -15.30
C MET A 1 -22.02 -78.20 -14.61
N THR A 2 -22.19 -79.34 -13.94
CA THR A 2 -21.16 -80.30 -13.46
C THR A 2 -19.73 -80.09 -13.98
N SER A 3 -18.66 -79.95 -13.18
CA SER A 3 -18.22 -80.70 -11.98
C SER A 3 -17.84 -82.17 -12.24
N LEU A 4 -16.85 -82.65 -11.46
CA LEU A 4 -16.42 -84.04 -11.16
C LEU A 4 -15.09 -84.58 -11.76
N PHE A 5 -14.09 -84.76 -10.87
CA PHE A 5 -13.07 -85.85 -10.81
C PHE A 5 -12.06 -86.00 -12.00
N THR A 6 -10.92 -86.71 -11.91
CA THR A 6 -10.36 -87.69 -10.94
C THR A 6 -8.91 -87.42 -10.47
N ARG A 7 -8.52 -88.07 -9.34
CA ARG A 7 -7.13 -88.29 -8.81
C ARG A 7 -6.43 -89.49 -9.53
N PRO A 8 -5.25 -90.04 -9.10
CA PRO A 8 -4.19 -89.62 -8.13
C PRO A 8 -2.80 -89.45 -8.83
N LEU A 9 -1.60 -89.24 -8.24
CA LEU A 9 -0.95 -89.59 -6.95
C LEU A 9 0.13 -88.46 -6.66
N THR A 10 1.15 -88.42 -5.77
CA THR A 10 1.93 -89.35 -4.91
C THR A 10 2.57 -88.58 -3.70
N LEU A 11 3.58 -89.16 -3.04
CA LEU A 11 4.41 -88.63 -1.93
C LEU A 11 5.41 -87.52 -2.37
N LEU A 12 6.06 -86.71 -1.50
CA LEU A 12 6.30 -86.81 -0.04
C LEU A 12 5.69 -85.64 0.79
N GLY A 13 5.67 -85.81 2.11
CA GLY A 13 4.99 -84.93 3.06
C GLY A 13 5.83 -83.82 3.70
N GLY A 14 5.13 -82.78 4.18
CA GLY A 14 5.68 -81.59 4.83
C GLY A 14 4.57 -80.58 5.11
N ALA A 15 3.59 -80.95 5.95
CA ALA A 15 2.33 -80.21 6.07
C ALA A 15 2.43 -78.97 6.99
N ALA A 16 2.22 -77.79 6.41
CA ALA A 16 2.03 -76.54 7.14
C ALA A 16 0.93 -75.70 6.44
N ALA A 17 -0.33 -75.92 6.83
CA ALA A 17 -1.47 -75.24 6.22
C ALA A 17 -2.55 -74.87 7.26
N ILE A 18 -2.60 -73.57 7.55
CA ILE A 18 -3.70 -72.73 8.03
C ILE A 18 -5.08 -73.43 8.13
N LEU A 19 -5.68 -73.36 9.32
CA LEU A 19 -7.13 -73.37 9.51
C LEU A 19 -7.51 -72.22 10.46
N ALA A 20 -8.54 -71.45 10.11
CA ALA A 20 -8.91 -70.26 10.87
C ALA A 20 -9.67 -70.63 12.15
N VAL A 21 -9.02 -70.42 13.30
CA VAL A 21 -9.63 -70.43 14.63
C VAL A 21 -9.34 -69.07 15.27
N HIS A 22 -10.26 -68.59 16.11
CA HIS A 22 -10.15 -67.30 16.79
C HIS A 22 -8.87 -67.23 17.64
N ALA A 23 -7.82 -66.60 17.09
CA ALA A 23 -6.75 -66.06 17.89
C ALA A 23 -7.36 -64.99 18.79
N HIS A 24 -7.58 -65.33 20.07
CA HIS A 24 -7.57 -64.33 21.11
C HIS A 24 -6.23 -63.60 20.96
N ALA A 25 -6.28 -62.34 20.54
CA ALA A 25 -5.18 -61.44 20.83
C ALA A 25 -5.09 -61.41 22.36
N ALA A 26 -4.04 -62.02 22.91
CA ALA A 26 -3.78 -61.94 24.33
C ALA A 26 -3.53 -60.46 24.63
N GLU A 27 -4.52 -59.79 25.21
CA GLU A 27 -4.35 -58.44 25.71
C GLU A 27 -3.21 -58.47 26.71
N THR A 28 -2.07 -57.88 26.35
CA THR A 28 -0.98 -57.65 27.28
C THR A 28 -1.58 -56.90 28.47
N PRO A 29 -1.63 -57.48 29.69
CA PRO A 29 -2.43 -56.92 30.75
C PRO A 29 -2.05 -55.45 31.00
N ALA A 30 -3.03 -54.55 30.86
CA ALA A 30 -2.83 -53.16 31.20
C ALA A 30 -2.38 -53.10 32.66
N ALA A 31 -1.19 -52.57 32.91
CA ALA A 31 -0.48 -52.76 34.17
C ALA A 31 -1.31 -52.26 35.37
N THR A 32 -1.94 -53.20 36.09
CA THR A 32 -2.74 -52.92 37.28
C THR A 32 -1.81 -52.66 38.46
N PHE A 33 -1.47 -51.38 38.64
CA PHE A 33 -0.71 -50.91 39.80
C PHE A 33 -1.47 -51.17 41.10
N SER A 34 -0.73 -51.45 42.18
CA SER A 34 -1.34 -51.67 43.50
C SER A 34 -1.84 -50.35 44.12
N PRO A 35 -2.81 -50.40 45.06
CA PRO A 35 -3.34 -49.18 45.70
C PRO A 35 -2.25 -48.29 46.30
N GLU A 36 -1.21 -48.89 46.88
CA GLU A 36 -0.08 -48.20 47.52
C GLU A 36 0.82 -47.50 46.49
N GLN A 37 0.94 -48.05 45.28
CA GLN A 37 1.64 -47.41 44.17
C GLN A 37 0.86 -46.21 43.62
N ILE A 38 -0.48 -46.28 43.61
CA ILE A 38 -1.35 -45.15 43.24
C ILE A 38 -1.31 -44.08 44.31
N GLU A 39 -1.40 -44.44 45.59
CA GLU A 39 -1.28 -43.52 46.71
C GLU A 39 0.07 -42.78 46.72
N PHE A 40 1.17 -43.49 46.43
CA PHE A 40 2.49 -42.89 46.24
C PHE A 40 2.51 -41.89 45.08
N PHE A 41 1.85 -42.20 43.95
CA PHE A 41 1.74 -41.24 42.83
C PHE A 41 0.94 -39.99 43.23
N GLU A 42 -0.22 -40.15 43.85
CA GLU A 42 -1.09 -39.03 44.24
C GLU A 42 -0.44 -38.10 45.27
N LYS A 43 0.31 -38.66 46.25
CA LYS A 43 0.95 -37.88 47.32
C LYS A 43 2.30 -37.29 46.94
N GLU A 44 3.18 -38.07 46.30
CA GLU A 44 4.61 -37.74 46.17
C GLU A 44 5.00 -37.30 44.76
N VAL A 45 4.16 -37.55 43.74
CA VAL A 45 4.52 -37.37 42.32
C VAL A 45 3.63 -36.35 41.62
N ARG A 46 2.30 -36.47 41.73
CA ARG A 46 1.36 -35.55 41.09
C ARG A 46 1.61 -34.08 41.48
N PRO A 47 1.86 -33.71 42.76
CA PRO A 47 2.17 -32.32 43.11
C PRO A 47 3.45 -31.82 42.43
N VAL A 48 4.51 -32.63 42.39
CA VAL A 48 5.78 -32.26 41.74
C VAL A 48 5.57 -31.97 40.24
N LEU A 49 4.81 -32.81 39.54
CA LEU A 49 4.50 -32.62 38.13
C LEU A 49 3.58 -31.40 37.89
N ALA A 50 2.60 -31.18 38.77
CA ALA A 50 1.73 -30.01 38.70
C ALA A 50 2.51 -28.70 38.89
N ASP A 51 3.15 -28.55 40.05
CA ASP A 51 3.78 -27.31 40.50
C ASP A 51 5.02 -26.91 39.67
N ASN A 52 5.68 -27.87 39.02
CA ASN A 52 6.99 -27.64 38.37
C ASN A 52 7.00 -27.98 36.87
N CYS A 53 5.93 -28.55 36.29
CA CYS A 53 5.95 -29.00 34.89
C CYS A 53 4.69 -28.66 34.08
N TYR A 54 3.48 -28.58 34.65
CA TYR A 54 2.25 -28.45 33.84
C TYR A 54 2.15 -27.11 33.07
N ASP A 55 2.76 -26.03 33.55
CA ASP A 55 2.85 -24.73 32.84
C ASP A 55 3.54 -24.81 31.48
N CYS A 56 4.39 -25.82 31.26
CA CYS A 56 5.12 -26.04 30.01
C CYS A 56 4.84 -27.39 29.35
N HIS A 57 4.37 -28.38 30.10
CA HIS A 57 4.18 -29.76 29.66
C HIS A 57 2.84 -30.38 30.11
N GLY A 58 1.82 -29.56 30.36
CA GLY A 58 0.47 -29.98 30.74
C GLY A 58 -0.53 -29.97 29.59
N GLY A 59 -1.81 -30.19 29.92
CA GLY A 59 -2.91 -30.31 28.95
C GLY A 59 -3.00 -29.17 27.94
N HIS A 60 -2.96 -27.93 28.43
CA HIS A 60 -3.14 -26.72 27.62
C HIS A 60 -1.86 -26.20 26.95
N LYS A 61 -0.67 -26.65 27.38
CA LYS A 61 0.63 -26.18 26.86
C LYS A 61 1.68 -27.28 26.99
N HIS A 62 2.22 -27.71 25.85
CA HIS A 62 3.17 -28.81 25.73
C HIS A 62 4.35 -28.43 24.82
N GLU A 63 5.31 -27.70 25.40
CA GLU A 63 6.55 -27.32 24.74
C GLU A 63 7.30 -28.57 24.26
N ASN A 64 7.80 -28.51 23.02
CA ASN A 64 8.42 -29.64 22.32
C ASN A 64 7.57 -30.92 22.27
N GLY A 65 6.23 -30.79 22.32
CA GLY A 65 5.30 -31.93 22.21
C GLY A 65 5.25 -32.84 23.45
N LEU A 66 6.01 -32.52 24.51
CA LEU A 66 6.01 -33.31 25.75
C LEU A 66 4.80 -32.95 26.61
N ARG A 67 4.04 -33.98 26.98
CA ARG A 67 2.94 -33.98 27.96
C ARG A 67 3.35 -34.85 29.16
N VAL A 68 3.17 -34.36 30.38
CA VAL A 68 3.47 -35.07 31.64
C VAL A 68 2.26 -35.15 32.59
N ASP A 69 1.09 -34.75 32.12
CA ASP A 69 -0.22 -34.74 32.81
C ASP A 69 -1.06 -36.01 32.55
N LEU A 70 -0.56 -36.94 31.72
CA LEU A 70 -1.18 -38.25 31.44
C LEU A 70 -0.08 -39.32 31.29
N ARG A 71 -0.35 -40.55 31.76
CA ARG A 71 0.57 -41.69 31.61
C ARG A 71 0.70 -42.09 30.16
N SER A 72 -0.42 -42.18 29.44
CA SER A 72 -0.45 -42.49 28.01
C SER A 72 0.35 -41.47 27.18
N ALA A 73 0.31 -40.19 27.55
CA ALA A 73 1.03 -39.13 26.85
C ALA A 73 2.53 -39.09 27.19
N ILE A 74 2.93 -39.21 28.47
CA ILE A 74 4.36 -39.23 28.83
C ILE A 74 5.08 -40.48 28.30
N MET A 75 4.35 -41.61 28.17
CA MET A 75 4.82 -42.83 27.50
C MET A 75 5.05 -42.65 25.99
N LYS A 76 4.29 -41.76 25.32
CA LYS A 76 4.49 -41.41 23.91
C LYS A 76 5.77 -40.58 23.71
N GLY A 77 6.17 -39.79 24.70
CA GLY A 77 7.38 -38.98 24.69
C GLY A 77 7.14 -37.55 24.17
N SER A 78 8.10 -37.02 23.42
CA SER A 78 8.11 -35.64 22.88
C SER A 78 8.36 -35.62 21.37
N ASP A 79 8.41 -34.42 20.77
CA ASP A 79 8.87 -34.17 19.39
C ASP A 79 10.26 -34.81 19.10
N TYR A 80 11.04 -35.12 20.15
CA TYR A 80 12.38 -35.71 20.12
C TYR A 80 12.42 -37.16 20.64
N GLY A 81 11.29 -37.87 20.51
CA GLY A 81 11.11 -39.28 20.86
C GLY A 81 10.88 -39.52 22.36
N LYS A 82 11.06 -40.76 22.82
CA LYS A 82 10.87 -41.14 24.23
C LYS A 82 11.61 -40.20 25.20
N VAL A 83 10.92 -39.88 26.29
CA VAL A 83 11.43 -39.05 27.41
C VAL A 83 11.57 -39.86 28.70
N VAL A 84 10.80 -40.94 28.87
CA VAL A 84 10.87 -41.86 30.01
C VAL A 84 10.99 -43.30 29.52
N GLU A 85 11.74 -44.12 30.26
CA GLU A 85 11.81 -45.58 30.12
C GLU A 85 11.36 -46.21 31.45
N PRO A 86 10.12 -46.74 31.53
CA PRO A 86 9.58 -47.32 32.75
C PRO A 86 10.47 -48.44 33.32
N GLY A 87 10.61 -48.46 34.64
CA GLY A 87 11.54 -49.35 35.36
C GLY A 87 13.00 -48.88 35.36
N ASN A 88 13.39 -47.92 34.49
CA ASN A 88 14.78 -47.49 34.35
C ASN A 88 14.95 -45.94 34.43
N PRO A 89 15.10 -45.39 35.65
CA PRO A 89 15.38 -43.97 35.86
C PRO A 89 16.67 -43.50 35.17
N ALA A 90 17.72 -44.32 35.21
CA ALA A 90 19.04 -43.98 34.64
C ALA A 90 19.05 -43.94 33.09
N ALA A 91 18.11 -44.63 32.42
CA ALA A 91 17.90 -44.48 30.98
C ALA A 91 17.09 -43.21 30.64
N SER A 92 16.09 -42.88 31.48
CA SER A 92 15.08 -41.84 31.24
C SER A 92 15.67 -40.42 31.07
N LYS A 93 15.30 -39.75 29.98
CA LYS A 93 15.71 -38.35 29.71
C LYS A 93 15.10 -37.37 30.72
N LEU A 94 13.87 -37.62 31.20
CA LEU A 94 13.20 -36.79 32.20
C LEU A 94 14.06 -36.61 33.46
N ILE A 95 14.53 -37.72 34.02
CA ILE A 95 15.38 -37.75 35.21
C ILE A 95 16.68 -36.99 34.96
N LYS A 96 17.32 -37.18 33.80
CA LYS A 96 18.54 -36.44 33.41
C LYS A 96 18.31 -34.94 33.30
N ALA A 97 17.16 -34.51 32.77
CA ALA A 97 16.81 -33.10 32.62
C ALA A 97 16.58 -32.42 33.98
N ILE A 98 15.81 -33.02 34.89
CA ILE A 98 15.55 -32.46 36.24
C ILE A 98 16.77 -32.56 37.17
N SER A 99 17.60 -33.60 37.02
CA SER A 99 18.84 -33.76 37.77
C SER A 99 19.99 -32.89 37.23
N HIS A 100 19.77 -32.16 36.13
CA HIS A 100 20.76 -31.30 35.44
C HIS A 100 22.02 -32.09 35.04
N ALA A 101 21.82 -33.28 34.45
CA ALA A 101 22.91 -34.16 34.03
C ALA A 101 23.65 -33.62 32.79
N PRO A 102 24.99 -33.75 32.69
CA PRO A 102 25.75 -33.28 31.54
C PRO A 102 25.26 -33.85 30.20
N GLY A 103 25.17 -32.99 29.18
CA GLY A 103 24.74 -33.38 27.83
C GLY A 103 23.22 -33.50 27.65
N VAL A 104 22.40 -33.18 28.65
CA VAL A 104 20.95 -33.04 28.55
C VAL A 104 20.55 -31.61 28.91
N GLU A 105 19.55 -31.06 28.23
CA GLU A 105 19.04 -29.71 28.53
C GLU A 105 18.37 -29.69 29.91
N ALA A 106 18.84 -28.79 30.79
CA ALA A 106 18.37 -28.69 32.16
C ALA A 106 16.91 -28.19 32.24
N MET A 107 16.15 -28.76 33.18
CA MET A 107 14.76 -28.38 33.46
C MET A 107 14.52 -28.23 34.97
N PRO A 108 13.60 -27.35 35.42
CA PRO A 108 12.82 -26.40 34.62
C PRO A 108 13.69 -25.28 34.03
N LYS A 109 13.31 -24.75 32.85
CA LYS A 109 14.02 -23.61 32.21
C LYS A 109 13.77 -22.25 32.86
N LYS A 110 12.70 -22.14 33.65
CA LYS A 110 12.21 -20.92 34.29
C LYS A 110 11.78 -21.26 35.72
N GLY A 111 12.75 -21.42 36.59
CA GLY A 111 12.56 -21.84 37.98
C GLY A 111 13.85 -22.43 38.54
N ASP A 112 13.85 -22.71 39.83
CA ASP A 112 14.97 -23.40 40.48
C ASP A 112 15.01 -24.89 40.11
N LYS A 113 16.15 -25.52 40.35
CA LYS A 113 16.28 -26.99 40.26
C LYS A 113 15.37 -27.65 41.31
N LEU A 114 14.67 -28.72 40.91
CA LEU A 114 13.87 -29.53 41.83
C LEU A 114 14.71 -29.98 43.05
N LYS A 115 14.07 -30.00 44.21
CA LYS A 115 14.71 -30.43 45.46
C LYS A 115 15.09 -31.92 45.40
N PRO A 116 16.12 -32.37 46.13
CA PRO A 116 16.58 -33.76 46.08
C PRO A 116 15.46 -34.79 46.35
N GLU A 117 14.52 -34.46 47.23
CA GLU A 117 13.38 -35.30 47.60
C GLU A 117 12.38 -35.43 46.44
N GLN A 118 12.13 -34.35 45.71
CA GLN A 118 11.24 -34.32 44.54
C GLN A 118 11.85 -35.12 43.36
N ILE A 119 13.17 -35.02 43.16
CA ILE A 119 13.90 -35.83 42.19
C ILE A 119 13.84 -37.31 42.58
N ALA A 120 14.10 -37.64 43.84
CA ALA A 120 14.03 -39.02 44.34
C ALA A 120 12.62 -39.63 44.25
N ALA A 121 11.57 -38.83 44.45
CA ALA A 121 10.18 -39.24 44.23
C ALA A 121 9.91 -39.59 42.76
N LEU A 122 10.36 -38.74 41.82
CA LEU A 122 10.24 -38.99 40.38
C LEU A 122 11.10 -40.19 39.91
N GLU A 123 12.30 -40.39 40.45
CA GLU A 123 13.11 -41.59 40.18
C GLU A 123 12.43 -42.86 40.69
N LYS A 124 11.90 -42.85 41.92
CA LYS A 124 11.15 -43.96 42.52
C LYS A 124 9.89 -44.28 41.71
N TRP A 125 9.18 -43.26 41.21
CA TRP A 125 8.02 -43.38 40.33
C TRP A 125 8.36 -44.02 38.97
N VAL A 126 9.43 -43.56 38.31
CA VAL A 126 9.92 -44.19 37.06
C VAL A 126 10.29 -45.65 37.32
N LYS A 127 10.99 -45.93 38.43
CA LYS A 127 11.39 -47.30 38.83
C LYS A 127 10.20 -48.22 39.10
N MET A 128 9.05 -47.69 39.54
CA MET A 128 7.80 -48.44 39.74
C MET A 128 7.03 -48.72 38.43
N GLY A 129 7.52 -48.30 37.26
CA GLY A 129 6.84 -48.51 35.98
C GLY A 129 5.82 -47.42 35.60
N LEU A 130 5.95 -46.24 36.22
CA LEU A 130 5.00 -45.12 36.14
C LEU A 130 3.60 -45.51 36.65
N PRO A 131 3.43 -45.82 37.95
CA PRO A 131 2.10 -45.95 38.51
C PRO A 131 1.32 -44.65 38.35
N TRP A 132 0.05 -44.80 37.97
CA TRP A 132 -0.90 -43.73 37.69
C TRP A 132 -2.29 -44.33 37.95
N PRO A 133 -3.24 -43.61 38.57
CA PRO A 133 -4.60 -44.12 38.72
C PRO A 133 -5.18 -44.53 37.36
N ALA A 134 -6.20 -45.39 37.35
CA ALA A 134 -6.89 -45.74 36.11
C ALA A 134 -7.25 -44.46 35.34
N GLU A 135 -6.70 -44.32 34.11
CA GLU A 135 -7.02 -43.17 33.27
C GLU A 135 -8.51 -43.23 32.96
N LYS A 136 -9.31 -42.41 33.65
CA LYS A 136 -10.56 -41.91 33.07
C LYS A 136 -10.16 -41.40 31.70
N ALA A 137 -10.71 -42.00 30.65
CA ALA A 137 -10.41 -41.60 29.29
C ALA A 137 -10.56 -40.07 29.23
N VAL A 138 -9.52 -39.39 28.76
CA VAL A 138 -9.65 -37.98 28.37
C VAL A 138 -10.45 -37.99 27.08
N VAL A 139 -11.76 -38.13 27.27
CA VAL A 139 -12.75 -37.35 26.55
C VAL A 139 -12.18 -35.94 26.52
N GLU A 140 -11.65 -35.51 25.37
CA GLU A 140 -11.53 -34.10 25.06
C GLU A 140 -12.90 -33.50 25.41
N THR A 141 -12.96 -32.51 26.31
CA THR A 141 -14.23 -32.01 26.86
C THR A 141 -14.99 -31.18 25.83
N HIS A 142 -15.48 -31.91 24.85
CA HIS A 142 -16.51 -31.67 23.88
C HIS A 142 -17.81 -32.35 24.35
N ASP A 143 -18.03 -32.37 25.67
CA ASP A 143 -19.35 -32.12 26.25
C ASP A 143 -19.86 -30.82 25.61
N LYS A 144 -20.55 -30.94 24.46
CA LYS A 144 -20.92 -29.87 23.51
C LYS A 144 -19.94 -28.68 23.50
N PRO A 145 -18.92 -28.67 22.62
CA PRO A 145 -17.87 -27.64 22.64
C PRO A 145 -18.45 -26.24 22.84
N ALA A 146 -18.02 -25.51 23.88
CA ALA A 146 -18.67 -24.25 24.30
C ALA A 146 -18.71 -23.16 23.20
N TRP A 147 -17.91 -23.30 22.14
CA TRP A 147 -18.01 -22.47 20.93
C TRP A 147 -19.31 -22.69 20.14
N GLN A 148 -19.96 -23.86 20.20
CA GLN A 148 -21.24 -24.11 19.53
C GLN A 148 -22.40 -23.28 20.14
N GLU A 149 -22.24 -22.85 21.39
CA GLU A 149 -23.18 -21.97 22.09
C GLU A 149 -22.70 -20.50 22.09
N HIS A 150 -21.57 -20.21 21.44
CA HIS A 150 -21.07 -18.84 21.29
C HIS A 150 -21.99 -18.01 20.39
N TRP A 151 -22.36 -16.83 20.89
CA TRP A 151 -23.43 -15.98 20.33
C TRP A 151 -23.27 -15.68 18.83
N ALA A 152 -22.05 -15.46 18.34
CA ALA A 152 -21.78 -15.14 16.94
C ALA A 152 -21.85 -16.36 15.99
N TYR A 153 -21.77 -17.59 16.50
CA TYR A 153 -21.75 -18.82 15.69
C TYR A 153 -23.13 -19.49 15.60
N ILE A 154 -24.09 -19.08 16.42
CA ILE A 154 -25.50 -19.47 16.30
C ILE A 154 -26.08 -18.80 15.05
N PRO A 155 -26.67 -19.54 14.08
CA PRO A 155 -27.31 -18.97 12.90
C PRO A 155 -28.32 -17.87 13.23
N VAL A 156 -28.26 -16.78 12.46
CA VAL A 156 -29.20 -15.66 12.58
C VAL A 156 -30.60 -16.17 12.26
N LYS A 157 -31.52 -16.07 13.22
CA LYS A 157 -32.91 -16.49 13.04
C LYS A 157 -33.72 -15.38 12.38
N PRO A 158 -34.67 -15.70 11.47
CA PRO A 158 -35.65 -14.74 11.00
C PRO A 158 -36.39 -14.07 12.16
N GLN A 159 -36.59 -12.77 12.10
CA GLN A 159 -37.09 -11.99 13.24
C GLN A 159 -38.58 -11.66 13.12
N ALA A 160 -39.25 -11.51 14.26
CA ALA A 160 -40.57 -10.90 14.29
C ALA A 160 -40.47 -9.41 13.91
N LYS A 161 -41.51 -8.85 13.29
CA LYS A 161 -41.54 -7.42 12.91
C LYS A 161 -41.34 -6.54 14.15
N THR A 162 -40.18 -5.88 14.21
CA THR A 162 -39.74 -4.96 15.27
C THR A 162 -38.99 -3.78 14.64
N SER A 163 -38.52 -2.84 15.47
CA SER A 163 -37.66 -1.71 15.06
C SER A 163 -36.38 -1.64 15.91
N ILE A 164 -35.39 -0.89 15.44
CA ILE A 164 -34.18 -0.55 16.21
C ILE A 164 -34.55 0.05 17.57
N ASP A 165 -35.47 1.02 17.56
CA ASP A 165 -35.86 1.77 18.75
C ASP A 165 -36.54 0.88 19.81
N ALA A 166 -37.32 -0.13 19.37
CA ALA A 166 -37.96 -1.11 20.25
C ALA A 166 -36.96 -2.07 20.93
N LEU A 167 -35.75 -2.26 20.36
CA LEU A 167 -34.69 -3.07 20.95
C LEU A 167 -33.78 -2.26 21.91
N VAL A 168 -33.60 -0.96 21.63
CA VAL A 168 -32.74 -0.06 22.42
C VAL A 168 -33.48 0.50 23.64
N GLN A 169 -34.72 0.97 23.46
CA GLN A 169 -35.51 1.64 24.51
C GLN A 169 -35.63 0.85 25.83
N PRO A 170 -35.84 -0.50 25.86
CA PRO A 170 -35.96 -1.24 27.11
C PRO A 170 -34.69 -1.21 27.97
N LYS A 171 -33.52 -1.16 27.34
CA LYS A 171 -32.21 -1.18 28.03
C LYS A 171 -31.88 0.19 28.63
N LEU A 172 -32.19 1.26 27.90
CA LEU A 172 -32.17 2.62 28.43
C LEU A 172 -33.05 2.72 29.68
N LYS A 173 -34.31 2.24 29.60
CA LYS A 173 -35.23 2.27 30.74
C LYS A 173 -34.77 1.41 31.91
N ALA A 174 -34.14 0.25 31.66
CA ALA A 174 -33.53 -0.57 32.70
C ALA A 174 -32.35 0.12 33.42
N ALA A 175 -31.60 0.99 32.74
CA ALA A 175 -30.54 1.82 33.33
C ALA A 175 -31.06 3.13 33.96
N GLY A 176 -32.38 3.37 33.97
CA GLY A 176 -32.95 4.65 34.41
C GLY A 176 -32.54 5.82 33.50
N LEU A 177 -32.49 5.56 32.20
CA LEU A 177 -32.25 6.51 31.11
C LEU A 177 -33.42 6.49 30.11
N ASP A 178 -33.46 7.50 29.24
CA ASP A 178 -34.26 7.51 28.02
C ASP A 178 -33.40 7.98 26.84
N PHE A 179 -33.95 8.03 25.63
CA PHE A 179 -33.30 8.63 24.46
C PHE A 179 -32.94 10.12 24.72
N ALA A 180 -32.02 10.67 23.93
CA ALA A 180 -31.86 12.12 23.80
C ALA A 180 -33.00 12.69 22.93
N PRO A 181 -33.33 13.99 23.02
CA PRO A 181 -34.19 14.63 22.03
C PRO A 181 -33.59 14.46 20.62
N PRO A 182 -34.41 14.45 19.55
CA PRO A 182 -33.90 14.50 18.18
C PRO A 182 -32.97 15.70 17.96
N ALA A 183 -31.99 15.55 17.08
CA ALA A 183 -31.20 16.67 16.59
C ALA A 183 -32.08 17.68 15.86
N ASP A 184 -31.66 18.96 15.81
CA ASP A 184 -32.39 19.97 15.05
C ASP A 184 -32.38 19.64 13.54
N PRO A 185 -33.37 20.11 12.76
CA PRO A 185 -33.47 19.72 11.34
C PRO A 185 -32.28 20.15 10.46
N ALA A 186 -31.54 21.21 10.80
CA ALA A 186 -30.36 21.61 10.01
C ALA A 186 -29.17 20.69 10.30
N THR A 187 -28.90 20.40 11.57
CA THR A 187 -27.90 19.39 11.98
C THR A 187 -28.25 18.02 11.41
N LEU A 188 -29.50 17.59 11.50
CA LEU A 188 -29.94 16.30 10.99
C LEU A 188 -29.82 16.20 9.46
N CYS A 189 -30.19 17.25 8.71
CA CYS A 189 -29.95 17.32 7.27
C CYS A 189 -28.46 17.14 6.94
N ARG A 190 -27.60 17.92 7.59
CA ARG A 190 -26.14 17.86 7.40
C ARG A 190 -25.56 16.48 7.75
N ARG A 191 -26.00 15.87 8.85
CA ARG A 191 -25.63 14.51 9.27
C ARG A 191 -25.99 13.49 8.19
N ILE A 192 -27.23 13.51 7.68
CA ILE A 192 -27.70 12.60 6.62
C ILE A 192 -26.86 12.78 5.33
N TYR A 193 -26.57 14.02 4.93
CA TYR A 193 -25.71 14.31 3.77
C TYR A 193 -24.30 13.72 3.93
N VAL A 194 -23.64 13.98 5.05
CA VAL A 194 -22.26 13.54 5.27
C VAL A 194 -22.17 12.01 5.44
N SER A 195 -23.03 11.39 6.24
CA SER A 195 -23.04 9.95 6.46
C SER A 195 -23.32 9.15 5.18
N LEU A 196 -24.21 9.64 4.30
CA LEU A 196 -24.51 8.94 3.04
C LEU A 196 -23.52 9.25 1.92
N THR A 197 -23.01 10.49 1.79
CA THR A 197 -22.29 10.94 0.57
C THR A 197 -20.88 11.50 0.78
N GLY A 198 -20.49 11.79 2.03
CA GLY A 198 -19.23 12.48 2.33
C GLY A 198 -19.15 13.89 1.74
N LEU A 199 -20.28 14.56 1.60
CA LEU A 199 -20.42 15.94 1.09
C LEU A 199 -21.30 16.76 2.04
N GLN A 200 -21.17 18.08 2.02
CA GLN A 200 -22.08 18.98 2.70
C GLN A 200 -23.36 19.19 1.85
N PRO A 201 -24.52 19.49 2.46
CA PRO A 201 -25.70 19.95 1.72
C PRO A 201 -25.44 21.31 1.06
N SER A 202 -26.31 21.72 0.13
CA SER A 202 -26.42 23.14 -0.24
C SER A 202 -27.22 23.91 0.82
N PHE A 203 -27.13 25.25 0.84
CA PHE A 203 -27.95 26.06 1.73
C PHE A 203 -29.45 25.88 1.45
N GLU A 204 -29.81 25.76 0.18
CA GLU A 204 -31.17 25.55 -0.31
C GLU A 204 -31.71 24.16 0.11
N ASP A 205 -30.88 23.12 0.03
CA ASP A 205 -31.21 21.77 0.53
C ASP A 205 -31.47 21.78 2.05
N VAL A 206 -30.68 22.53 2.84
CA VAL A 206 -30.93 22.72 4.27
C VAL A 206 -32.26 23.45 4.51
N GLN A 207 -32.49 24.58 3.84
CA GLN A 207 -33.75 25.34 4.01
C GLN A 207 -34.98 24.52 3.62
N ALA A 208 -34.91 23.75 2.54
CA ALA A 208 -36.00 22.87 2.10
C ALA A 208 -36.29 21.78 3.14
N PHE A 209 -35.26 21.10 3.67
CA PHE A 209 -35.41 20.08 4.70
C PHE A 209 -35.96 20.66 6.02
N VAL A 210 -35.45 21.81 6.46
CA VAL A 210 -35.92 22.53 7.65
C VAL A 210 -37.38 22.97 7.49
N ALA A 211 -37.80 23.38 6.29
CA ALA A 211 -39.18 23.73 5.99
C ALA A 211 -40.11 22.50 6.00
N GLU A 212 -39.72 21.39 5.39
CA GLU A 212 -40.53 20.16 5.37
C GLU A 212 -40.62 19.51 6.75
N SER A 213 -39.54 19.55 7.54
CA SER A 213 -39.49 18.98 8.90
C SER A 213 -40.48 19.63 9.88
N LYS A 214 -40.91 20.87 9.62
CA LYS A 214 -41.98 21.56 10.38
C LYS A 214 -43.37 20.94 10.15
N THR A 215 -43.56 20.24 9.04
CA THR A 215 -44.80 19.52 8.68
C THR A 215 -44.70 18.04 9.07
N SER A 216 -43.59 17.38 8.74
CA SER A 216 -43.31 16.00 9.12
C SER A 216 -41.81 15.70 9.03
N SER A 217 -41.11 15.68 10.17
CA SER A 217 -39.69 15.31 10.25
C SER A 217 -39.43 13.92 9.67
N ALA A 218 -40.27 12.92 10.00
CA ALA A 218 -40.13 11.56 9.48
C ALA A 218 -40.19 11.51 7.94
N THR A 219 -41.12 12.25 7.32
CA THR A 219 -41.26 12.32 5.86
C THR A 219 -40.10 13.09 5.21
N ALA A 220 -39.60 14.14 5.85
CA ALA A 220 -38.40 14.87 5.39
C ALA A 220 -37.17 13.95 5.38
N VAL A 221 -36.94 13.18 6.46
CA VAL A 221 -35.86 12.20 6.56
C VAL A 221 -35.99 11.11 5.49
N GLU A 222 -37.16 10.47 5.38
CA GLU A 222 -37.42 9.40 4.41
C GLU A 222 -37.12 9.84 2.96
N LYS A 223 -37.62 11.01 2.56
CA LYS A 223 -37.35 11.61 1.24
C LYS A 223 -35.87 11.92 1.04
N LEU A 224 -35.21 12.53 2.02
CA LEU A 224 -33.79 12.90 1.90
C LEU A 224 -32.88 11.66 1.81
N VAL A 225 -33.12 10.67 2.68
CA VAL A 225 -32.40 9.39 2.67
C VAL A 225 -32.57 8.70 1.32
N THR A 226 -33.80 8.64 0.79
CA THR A 226 -34.09 8.09 -0.54
C THR A 226 -33.37 8.86 -1.66
N LYS A 227 -33.41 10.20 -1.65
CA LYS A 227 -32.71 11.09 -2.61
C LYS A 227 -31.20 10.81 -2.64
N LEU A 228 -30.57 10.64 -1.49
CA LEU A 228 -29.12 10.48 -1.39
C LEU A 228 -28.64 9.04 -1.62
N LEU A 229 -29.41 8.02 -1.23
CA LEU A 229 -29.13 6.63 -1.60
C LEU A 229 -29.24 6.37 -3.12
N ALA A 230 -29.94 7.24 -3.85
CA ALA A 230 -29.97 7.26 -5.32
C ALA A 230 -28.81 8.05 -5.97
N SER A 231 -28.03 8.81 -5.20
CA SER A 231 -26.94 9.64 -5.72
C SER A 231 -25.66 8.84 -5.99
N GLN A 232 -24.94 9.14 -7.08
CA GLN A 232 -23.63 8.54 -7.36
C GLN A 232 -22.59 8.80 -6.25
N ALA A 233 -22.79 9.84 -5.43
CA ALA A 233 -21.93 10.16 -4.30
C ALA A 233 -22.05 9.16 -3.13
N TYR A 234 -23.11 8.35 -3.07
CA TYR A 234 -23.28 7.29 -2.08
C TYR A 234 -22.21 6.19 -2.26
N GLY A 235 -22.12 5.59 -3.44
CA GLY A 235 -21.13 4.56 -3.75
C GLY A 235 -19.69 5.07 -3.62
N GLN A 236 -19.44 6.36 -3.92
CA GLN A 236 -18.13 7.00 -3.70
C GLN A 236 -17.75 7.03 -2.21
N ARG A 237 -18.70 7.37 -1.33
CA ARG A 237 -18.50 7.39 0.13
C ARG A 237 -18.31 5.99 0.69
N TRP A 238 -19.20 5.07 0.35
CA TRP A 238 -19.24 3.74 0.96
C TRP A 238 -18.19 2.79 0.39
N ALA A 239 -17.75 2.99 -0.86
CA ALA A 239 -16.62 2.25 -1.41
C ALA A 239 -15.33 2.50 -0.62
N ARG A 240 -15.07 3.74 -0.17
CA ARG A 240 -13.82 4.08 0.55
C ARG A 240 -13.60 3.19 1.78
N HIS A 241 -14.65 2.97 2.57
CA HIS A 241 -14.59 2.10 3.75
C HIS A 241 -14.41 0.62 3.39
N TRP A 242 -14.97 0.16 2.27
CA TRP A 242 -14.70 -1.19 1.77
C TRP A 242 -13.29 -1.35 1.19
N LEU A 243 -12.73 -0.30 0.60
CA LEU A 243 -11.38 -0.30 0.04
C LEU A 243 -10.30 -0.34 1.12
N ASP A 244 -10.59 0.19 2.31
CA ASP A 244 -9.78 0.03 3.53
C ASP A 244 -9.78 -1.45 3.99
N VAL A 245 -10.96 -2.09 4.04
CA VAL A 245 -11.11 -3.53 4.31
C VAL A 245 -10.37 -4.38 3.26
N ALA A 246 -10.40 -3.97 2.00
CA ALA A 246 -9.73 -4.64 0.89
C ALA A 246 -8.23 -4.33 0.76
N ARG A 247 -7.64 -3.53 1.66
CA ARG A 247 -6.22 -3.08 1.62
C ARG A 247 -5.79 -2.48 0.27
N TYR A 248 -6.68 -1.68 -0.31
CA TYR A 248 -6.51 -1.08 -1.64
C TYR A 248 -5.31 -0.12 -1.69
N ALA A 249 -4.43 -0.35 -2.66
CA ALA A 249 -3.49 0.65 -3.16
C ALA A 249 -3.46 0.62 -4.69
N ASP A 250 -3.04 1.74 -5.28
CA ASP A 250 -2.68 1.83 -6.69
C ASP A 250 -1.23 1.34 -6.95
N THR A 251 -0.51 0.87 -5.92
CA THR A 251 0.86 0.33 -6.00
C THR A 251 1.03 -1.03 -5.29
N ASP A 252 2.00 -1.83 -5.75
CA ASP A 252 2.13 -3.27 -5.50
C ASP A 252 3.11 -3.69 -4.40
N GLY A 253 3.75 -2.72 -3.76
CA GLY A 253 4.69 -2.93 -2.65
C GLY A 253 6.15 -2.79 -3.05
N TYR A 254 7.04 -3.44 -2.30
CA TYR A 254 8.48 -3.21 -2.40
C TYR A 254 9.08 -4.05 -3.51
N GLN A 255 9.56 -3.39 -4.57
CA GLN A 255 10.20 -4.08 -5.70
C GLN A 255 11.69 -3.77 -5.80
N VAL A 256 12.49 -4.83 -5.76
CA VAL A 256 13.91 -4.79 -6.07
C VAL A 256 14.16 -4.56 -7.58
N ALA A 257 15.39 -4.11 -7.90
CA ALA A 257 15.90 -3.88 -9.26
C ALA A 257 15.14 -2.82 -10.09
N GLY A 258 14.46 -1.88 -9.43
CA GLY A 258 13.87 -0.71 -10.09
C GLY A 258 12.66 -1.02 -10.98
N ARG A 259 11.93 -2.11 -10.71
CA ARG A 259 10.61 -2.36 -11.31
C ARG A 259 9.64 -1.24 -10.92
N ASN A 260 8.79 -0.84 -11.86
CA ASN A 260 7.67 0.06 -11.63
C ASN A 260 6.66 -0.63 -10.70
N ILE A 261 6.31 0.03 -9.59
CA ILE A 261 5.44 -0.51 -8.53
C ILE A 261 3.96 -0.27 -8.80
N ASN A 262 3.58 0.49 -9.84
CA ASN A 262 2.19 0.84 -10.10
C ASN A 262 1.38 -0.38 -10.54
N TYR A 263 0.12 -0.44 -10.10
CA TYR A 263 -0.93 -1.26 -10.69
C TYR A 263 -1.71 -0.41 -11.70
N PRO A 264 -1.46 -0.50 -13.03
CA PRO A 264 -2.10 0.40 -14.01
C PRO A 264 -3.63 0.32 -14.03
N TYR A 265 -4.17 -0.79 -13.51
CA TYR A 265 -5.58 -1.15 -13.57
C TYR A 265 -6.24 -1.31 -12.19
N ALA A 266 -5.56 -0.98 -11.07
CA ALA A 266 -6.19 -1.08 -9.74
C ALA A 266 -7.49 -0.26 -9.65
N TYR A 267 -7.52 0.90 -10.31
CA TYR A 267 -8.69 1.79 -10.38
C TYR A 267 -9.97 1.10 -10.89
N THR A 268 -9.86 0.03 -11.70
CA THR A 268 -11.06 -0.65 -12.20
C THR A 268 -11.79 -1.43 -11.11
N TYR A 269 -11.06 -1.99 -10.14
CA TYR A 269 -11.65 -2.63 -8.97
C TYR A 269 -12.32 -1.58 -8.07
N ARG A 270 -11.65 -0.45 -7.84
CA ARG A 270 -12.20 0.70 -7.09
C ARG A 270 -13.52 1.19 -7.71
N ASP A 271 -13.53 1.40 -9.02
CA ASP A 271 -14.70 1.90 -9.74
C ASP A 271 -15.80 0.83 -9.82
N TRP A 272 -15.45 -0.46 -9.86
CA TRP A 272 -16.43 -1.56 -9.72
C TRP A 272 -17.08 -1.59 -8.33
N VAL A 273 -16.35 -1.34 -7.24
CA VAL A 273 -16.94 -1.23 -5.89
C VAL A 273 -17.87 -0.03 -5.81
N VAL A 274 -17.45 1.15 -6.28
CA VAL A 274 -18.30 2.36 -6.34
C VAL A 274 -19.58 2.09 -7.14
N LYS A 275 -19.45 1.45 -8.31
CA LYS A 275 -20.58 1.11 -9.18
C LYS A 275 -21.53 0.11 -8.51
N SER A 276 -21.01 -0.98 -7.95
CA SER A 276 -21.81 -2.05 -7.34
C SER A 276 -22.65 -1.55 -6.15
N LEU A 277 -22.09 -0.64 -5.34
CA LEU A 277 -22.83 0.03 -4.27
C LEU A 277 -23.88 1.00 -4.85
N ASN A 278 -23.55 1.80 -5.87
CA ASN A 278 -24.51 2.68 -6.53
C ASN A 278 -25.66 1.94 -7.21
N GLU A 279 -25.45 0.73 -7.70
CA GLU A 279 -26.49 -0.16 -8.26
C GLU A 279 -27.25 -0.98 -7.19
N ASP A 280 -26.88 -0.87 -5.90
CA ASP A 280 -27.41 -1.69 -4.79
C ASP A 280 -27.29 -3.21 -5.04
N MET A 281 -26.13 -3.63 -5.58
CA MET A 281 -25.80 -5.03 -5.77
C MET A 281 -25.97 -5.79 -4.45
N PRO A 282 -26.78 -6.86 -4.39
CA PRO A 282 -26.93 -7.70 -3.20
C PRO A 282 -25.58 -8.12 -2.65
N TYR A 283 -25.36 -7.92 -1.35
CA TYR A 283 -24.04 -8.11 -0.73
C TYR A 283 -23.51 -9.54 -0.84
N ASP A 284 -24.38 -10.56 -0.91
CA ASP A 284 -24.02 -11.94 -1.24
C ASP A 284 -23.38 -12.05 -2.64
N GLN A 285 -24.00 -11.43 -3.64
CA GLN A 285 -23.48 -11.39 -5.01
C GLN A 285 -22.19 -10.58 -5.10
N PHE A 286 -22.11 -9.47 -4.38
CA PHE A 286 -20.91 -8.63 -4.29
C PHE A 286 -19.72 -9.43 -3.75
N LEU A 287 -19.89 -10.16 -2.64
CA LEU A 287 -18.83 -11.04 -2.10
C LEU A 287 -18.47 -12.17 -3.07
N MET A 288 -19.45 -12.81 -3.72
CA MET A 288 -19.17 -13.89 -4.67
C MET A 288 -18.38 -13.42 -5.90
N ASN A 289 -18.68 -12.23 -6.44
CA ASN A 289 -17.90 -11.65 -7.54
C ASN A 289 -16.43 -11.43 -7.14
N GLN A 290 -16.17 -10.91 -5.93
CA GLN A 290 -14.80 -10.64 -5.48
C GLN A 290 -13.92 -11.88 -5.31
N LEU A 291 -14.53 -13.07 -5.18
CA LEU A 291 -13.83 -14.34 -5.04
C LEU A 291 -13.81 -15.18 -6.32
N ALA A 292 -14.86 -15.09 -7.15
CA ALA A 292 -15.11 -16.03 -8.24
C ALA A 292 -15.84 -15.42 -9.46
N ALA A 293 -15.72 -14.12 -9.75
CA ALA A 293 -16.34 -13.51 -10.94
C ALA A 293 -15.94 -14.20 -12.27
N ASP A 294 -14.74 -14.76 -12.37
CA ASP A 294 -14.29 -15.56 -13.52
C ASP A 294 -15.09 -16.87 -13.72
N LYS A 295 -15.80 -17.31 -12.67
CA LYS A 295 -16.68 -18.48 -12.69
C LYS A 295 -18.14 -18.09 -12.86
N MET A 296 -18.58 -17.03 -12.18
CA MET A 296 -19.94 -16.47 -12.32
C MET A 296 -20.21 -16.00 -13.76
N HIS A 297 -19.19 -15.43 -14.41
CA HIS A 297 -19.29 -14.83 -15.76
C HIS A 297 -18.42 -15.58 -16.79
N ALA A 298 -18.24 -16.90 -16.61
CA ALA A 298 -17.33 -17.71 -17.44
C ALA A 298 -17.65 -17.68 -18.95
N ASN A 299 -18.89 -17.36 -19.33
CA ASN A 299 -19.33 -17.23 -20.72
C ASN A 299 -19.04 -15.84 -21.34
N GLU A 300 -18.58 -14.87 -20.53
CA GLU A 300 -18.35 -13.48 -20.94
C GLU A 300 -16.92 -13.01 -20.55
N PRO A 301 -15.89 -13.34 -21.35
CA PRO A 301 -14.48 -13.09 -20.98
C PRO A 301 -14.06 -11.62 -20.80
N GLY A 302 -14.94 -10.67 -21.15
CA GLY A 302 -14.76 -9.23 -20.94
C GLY A 302 -15.79 -8.61 -19.99
N HIS A 303 -16.52 -9.40 -19.20
CA HIS A 303 -17.57 -8.90 -18.32
C HIS A 303 -17.01 -7.92 -17.25
N PRO A 304 -17.60 -6.73 -17.05
CA PRO A 304 -17.07 -5.73 -16.11
C PRO A 304 -16.87 -6.22 -14.67
N SER A 305 -17.67 -7.19 -14.19
CA SER A 305 -17.50 -7.72 -12.83
C SER A 305 -16.26 -8.60 -12.63
N LEU A 306 -15.50 -8.93 -13.68
CA LEU A 306 -14.15 -9.49 -13.52
C LEU A 306 -13.23 -8.56 -12.71
N ALA A 307 -13.49 -7.25 -12.71
CA ALA A 307 -12.78 -6.28 -11.88
C ALA A 307 -12.86 -6.57 -10.37
N ALA A 308 -13.93 -7.24 -9.90
CA ALA A 308 -14.14 -7.60 -8.51
C ALA A 308 -12.99 -8.45 -7.93
N LEU A 309 -12.36 -9.29 -8.76
CA LEU A 309 -11.21 -10.11 -8.39
C LEU A 309 -9.98 -9.29 -7.99
N GLY A 310 -9.99 -7.96 -8.21
CA GLY A 310 -9.03 -7.03 -7.63
C GLY A 310 -8.91 -7.17 -6.11
N PHE A 311 -9.98 -7.55 -5.39
CA PHE A 311 -9.93 -7.84 -3.95
C PHE A 311 -8.84 -8.87 -3.57
N LEU A 312 -8.54 -9.84 -4.45
CA LEU A 312 -7.49 -10.84 -4.26
C LEU A 312 -6.12 -10.42 -4.84
N ASN A 313 -6.01 -9.26 -5.49
CA ASN A 313 -4.91 -8.93 -6.42
C ASN A 313 -4.36 -7.50 -6.36
N VAL A 314 -4.97 -6.56 -5.63
CA VAL A 314 -4.43 -5.18 -5.41
C VAL A 314 -3.69 -5.02 -4.07
N GLY A 315 -3.43 -6.12 -3.36
CA GLY A 315 -2.60 -6.17 -2.16
C GLY A 315 -1.09 -6.02 -2.44
N ASP A 316 -0.26 -6.19 -1.42
CA ASP A 316 1.20 -6.25 -1.58
C ASP A 316 1.63 -7.57 -2.28
N LYS A 317 2.64 -7.50 -3.14
CA LYS A 317 3.24 -8.69 -3.78
C LYS A 317 4.34 -9.34 -2.96
N PHE A 318 4.80 -8.75 -1.86
CA PHE A 318 5.85 -9.25 -0.96
C PHE A 318 7.14 -9.66 -1.69
N ILE A 319 7.66 -8.76 -2.55
CA ILE A 319 8.81 -9.03 -3.45
C ILE A 319 8.60 -10.30 -4.33
N SER A 320 7.34 -10.64 -4.63
CA SER A 320 6.89 -11.84 -5.35
C SER A 320 6.88 -13.16 -4.53
N ASP A 321 6.87 -13.13 -3.19
CA ASP A 321 6.66 -14.34 -2.37
C ASP A 321 5.18 -14.82 -2.41
N ARG A 322 4.96 -15.90 -3.17
CA ARG A 322 3.67 -16.57 -3.33
C ARG A 322 3.06 -17.05 -2.00
N ASN A 323 3.85 -17.41 -0.99
CA ASN A 323 3.33 -17.90 0.29
C ASN A 323 2.68 -16.74 1.07
N LEU A 324 3.32 -15.56 1.08
CA LEU A 324 2.82 -14.37 1.75
C LEU A 324 1.61 -13.77 1.02
N GLN A 325 1.61 -13.78 -0.32
CA GLN A 325 0.43 -13.42 -1.12
C GLN A 325 -0.78 -14.34 -0.85
N ILE A 326 -0.57 -15.62 -0.52
CA ILE A 326 -1.66 -16.54 -0.18
C ILE A 326 -2.13 -16.30 1.27
N ASP A 327 -1.21 -16.06 2.21
CA ASP A 327 -1.53 -15.71 3.61
C ASP A 327 -2.39 -14.43 3.67
N ASP A 328 -1.98 -13.37 2.97
CA ASP A 328 -2.74 -12.12 2.81
C ASP A 328 -4.14 -12.33 2.20
N ARG A 329 -4.29 -13.25 1.22
CA ARG A 329 -5.60 -13.61 0.65
C ARG A 329 -6.49 -14.37 1.63
N ILE A 330 -5.92 -15.26 2.45
CA ILE A 330 -6.65 -15.96 3.51
C ILE A 330 -7.09 -14.94 4.57
N ASP A 331 -6.18 -14.07 4.98
CA ASP A 331 -6.39 -13.03 5.98
C ASP A 331 -7.50 -12.05 5.60
N VAL A 332 -7.42 -11.42 4.42
CA VAL A 332 -8.43 -10.44 3.98
C VAL A 332 -9.81 -11.06 3.79
N VAL A 333 -9.89 -12.32 3.36
CA VAL A 333 -11.16 -13.05 3.22
C VAL A 333 -11.73 -13.39 4.60
N ALA A 334 -10.92 -13.96 5.49
CA ALA A 334 -11.36 -14.36 6.82
C ALA A 334 -11.71 -13.15 7.71
N ARG A 335 -10.85 -12.14 7.82
CA ARG A 335 -11.12 -10.93 8.62
C ARG A 335 -12.12 -9.99 7.95
N GLY A 336 -12.07 -9.84 6.63
CA GLY A 336 -12.97 -8.96 5.88
C GLY A 336 -14.41 -9.46 5.81
N MET A 337 -14.60 -10.74 5.45
CA MET A 337 -15.93 -11.32 5.15
C MET A 337 -16.54 -12.16 6.28
N LEU A 338 -15.71 -12.84 7.08
CA LEU A 338 -16.17 -13.70 8.19
C LEU A 338 -15.89 -13.10 9.58
N GLY A 339 -15.00 -12.12 9.71
CA GLY A 339 -14.55 -11.62 11.00
C GLY A 339 -13.82 -12.68 11.83
N LEU A 340 -13.01 -13.53 11.20
CA LEU A 340 -12.22 -14.58 11.87
C LEU A 340 -10.72 -14.44 11.57
N THR A 341 -9.89 -14.72 12.58
CA THR A 341 -8.43 -14.64 12.54
C THR A 341 -7.76 -15.92 12.00
N VAL A 342 -8.32 -16.51 10.93
CA VAL A 342 -7.86 -17.81 10.36
C VAL A 342 -6.35 -17.83 10.05
N ALA A 343 -5.76 -16.71 9.61
CA ALA A 343 -4.33 -16.59 9.35
C ALA A 343 -3.45 -16.91 10.59
N CYS A 344 -3.93 -16.67 11.81
CA CYS A 344 -3.22 -17.04 13.03
C CYS A 344 -3.10 -18.57 13.23
N ALA A 345 -3.85 -19.39 12.50
CA ALA A 345 -3.70 -20.85 12.49
C ALA A 345 -2.55 -21.35 11.56
N ARG A 346 -1.86 -20.45 10.85
CA ARG A 346 -0.75 -20.76 9.91
C ARG A 346 0.40 -21.58 10.54
N CYS A 347 0.74 -21.34 11.80
CA CYS A 347 1.90 -21.97 12.45
C CYS A 347 1.55 -23.09 13.43
N HIS A 348 0.37 -23.03 14.05
CA HIS A 348 -0.19 -24.01 14.98
C HIS A 348 -1.71 -23.83 15.01
N ASN A 349 -2.46 -24.79 15.59
CA ASN A 349 -3.91 -24.62 15.78
C ASN A 349 -4.21 -23.28 16.47
N HIS A 350 -5.31 -22.63 16.10
CA HIS A 350 -5.63 -21.30 16.61
C HIS A 350 -5.70 -21.27 18.14
N LYS A 351 -5.26 -20.16 18.75
CA LYS A 351 -5.00 -20.12 20.21
C LYS A 351 -6.28 -20.27 21.05
N TYR A 352 -7.42 -19.84 20.51
CA TYR A 352 -8.69 -19.80 21.23
C TYR A 352 -9.83 -20.40 20.39
N ASP A 353 -10.03 -19.91 19.17
CA ASP A 353 -11.08 -20.39 18.26
C ASP A 353 -10.85 -21.85 17.81
N PRO A 354 -11.92 -22.59 17.46
CA PRO A 354 -11.85 -23.98 17.01
C PRO A 354 -11.35 -24.12 15.56
N ILE A 355 -10.25 -23.44 15.20
CA ILE A 355 -9.68 -23.39 13.85
C ILE A 355 -8.33 -24.14 13.88
N PRO A 356 -8.26 -25.43 13.51
CA PRO A 356 -7.00 -26.14 13.42
C PRO A 356 -6.16 -25.63 12.24
N SER A 357 -4.83 -25.83 12.27
CA SER A 357 -3.96 -25.43 11.14
C SER A 357 -4.38 -26.06 9.81
N LYS A 358 -5.03 -27.23 9.86
CA LYS A 358 -5.56 -27.90 8.67
C LYS A 358 -6.57 -27.04 7.91
N ASP A 359 -7.33 -26.19 8.57
CA ASP A 359 -8.36 -25.34 7.95
C ASP A 359 -7.74 -24.12 7.26
N TYR A 360 -6.73 -23.50 7.89
CA TYR A 360 -5.87 -22.53 7.23
C TYR A 360 -5.23 -23.14 5.97
N TYR A 361 -4.70 -24.36 6.07
CA TYR A 361 -4.08 -25.02 4.91
C TYR A 361 -5.09 -25.53 3.86
N ALA A 362 -6.36 -25.76 4.23
CA ALA A 362 -7.44 -26.00 3.29
C ALA A 362 -7.74 -24.73 2.46
N MET A 363 -7.83 -23.56 3.12
CA MET A 363 -7.93 -22.28 2.41
C MET A 363 -6.66 -21.96 1.59
N TYR A 364 -5.47 -22.32 2.08
CA TYR A 364 -4.22 -22.22 1.32
C TYR A 364 -4.29 -23.05 0.03
N SER A 365 -4.81 -24.28 0.08
CA SER A 365 -5.01 -25.13 -1.10
C SER A 365 -5.93 -24.51 -2.16
N ILE A 366 -6.92 -23.69 -1.74
CA ILE A 366 -7.82 -22.97 -2.66
C ILE A 366 -7.05 -21.90 -3.44
N PHE A 367 -6.40 -20.97 -2.76
CA PHE A 367 -5.65 -19.89 -3.41
C PHE A 367 -4.38 -20.38 -4.10
N ASN A 368 -3.75 -21.46 -3.62
CA ASN A 368 -2.63 -22.10 -4.29
C ASN A 368 -3.04 -22.81 -5.59
N SER A 369 -4.29 -23.26 -5.70
CA SER A 369 -4.88 -23.81 -6.93
C SER A 369 -5.27 -22.75 -7.96
N SER A 370 -4.94 -21.48 -7.70
CA SER A 370 -5.19 -20.35 -8.60
C SER A 370 -3.89 -19.61 -8.99
N GLU A 371 -3.95 -18.75 -10.00
CA GLU A 371 -2.84 -17.93 -10.47
C GLU A 371 -3.28 -16.61 -11.12
N GLN A 372 -2.39 -15.62 -11.14
CA GLN A 372 -2.58 -14.36 -11.88
C GLN A 372 -2.04 -14.54 -13.30
N PRO A 373 -2.74 -14.09 -14.35
CA PRO A 373 -2.15 -13.93 -15.67
C PRO A 373 -1.01 -12.91 -15.66
N GLU A 374 -0.10 -13.00 -16.62
CA GLU A 374 0.83 -11.91 -16.91
C GLU A 374 0.07 -10.64 -17.31
N GLN A 375 0.64 -9.46 -17.04
CA GLN A 375 -0.02 -8.15 -17.19
C GLN A 375 -0.61 -7.91 -18.60
N VAL A 376 0.11 -8.35 -19.65
CA VAL A 376 -0.34 -8.26 -21.05
C VAL A 376 -1.59 -9.12 -21.35
N ASN A 377 -1.80 -10.17 -20.56
CA ASN A 377 -2.88 -11.16 -20.69
C ASN A 377 -4.07 -10.89 -19.75
N LEU A 378 -4.07 -9.79 -19.00
CA LEU A 378 -5.24 -9.39 -18.19
C LEU A 378 -6.43 -9.06 -19.11
N PRO A 379 -7.66 -9.55 -18.81
CA PRO A 379 -8.79 -9.39 -19.71
C PRO A 379 -9.25 -7.93 -19.78
N VAL A 380 -9.57 -7.47 -21.00
CA VAL A 380 -10.13 -6.14 -21.26
C VAL A 380 -11.62 -6.14 -20.92
N ILE A 381 -12.05 -5.17 -20.10
CA ILE A 381 -13.40 -5.11 -19.51
C ILE A 381 -14.19 -3.85 -19.92
N GLY A 382 -13.68 -3.11 -20.90
CA GLY A 382 -14.27 -1.86 -21.37
C GLY A 382 -13.45 -1.23 -22.49
N LYS A 383 -13.88 -0.06 -22.96
CA LYS A 383 -13.28 0.63 -24.10
C LYS A 383 -12.27 1.70 -23.64
N ALA A 384 -11.38 2.09 -24.55
CA ALA A 384 -10.50 3.25 -24.39
C ALA A 384 -11.29 4.58 -24.41
N SER A 385 -10.61 5.69 -24.10
CA SER A 385 -11.14 7.07 -24.20
C SER A 385 -11.78 7.37 -25.56
N ASN A 386 -11.06 7.06 -26.64
CA ASN A 386 -11.49 7.18 -28.02
C ASN A 386 -10.61 6.32 -28.95
N GLU A 387 -11.03 6.19 -30.21
CA GLU A 387 -10.39 5.37 -31.24
C GLU A 387 -8.99 5.84 -31.66
N ALA A 388 -8.71 7.14 -31.58
CA ALA A 388 -7.41 7.71 -31.97
C ALA A 388 -6.35 7.45 -30.90
N ASP A 389 -6.67 7.75 -29.63
CA ASP A 389 -5.81 7.45 -28.48
C ASP A 389 -5.52 5.94 -28.40
N PHE A 390 -6.50 5.09 -28.71
CA PHE A 390 -6.36 3.63 -28.70
C PHE A 390 -5.35 3.15 -29.76
N LYS A 391 -5.41 3.67 -30.99
CA LYS A 391 -4.46 3.30 -32.05
C LYS A 391 -3.04 3.77 -31.77
N ASP A 392 -2.89 4.97 -31.21
CA ASP A 392 -1.60 5.50 -30.76
C ASP A 392 -1.04 4.69 -29.56
N TYR A 393 -1.91 4.27 -28.64
CA TYR A 393 -1.57 3.30 -27.59
C TYR A 393 -1.11 1.95 -28.18
N GLU A 394 -1.86 1.35 -29.12
CA GLU A 394 -1.49 0.08 -29.74
C GLU A 394 -0.18 0.16 -30.52
N ALA A 395 0.09 1.26 -31.22
CA ALA A 395 1.36 1.49 -31.90
C ALA A 395 2.54 1.52 -30.92
N LYS A 396 2.42 2.29 -29.83
CA LYS A 396 3.42 2.35 -28.73
C LYS A 396 3.57 1.00 -28.00
N VAL A 397 2.49 0.22 -27.90
CA VAL A 397 2.52 -1.16 -27.39
C VAL A 397 3.34 -2.05 -28.31
N GLY A 398 3.07 -2.02 -29.62
CA GLY A 398 3.79 -2.77 -30.65
C GLY A 398 5.28 -2.43 -30.68
N GLU A 399 5.65 -1.15 -30.57
CA GLU A 399 7.04 -0.71 -30.47
C GLU A 399 7.80 -1.35 -29.30
N ILE A 400 7.20 -1.36 -28.10
CA ILE A 400 7.83 -1.93 -26.90
C ILE A 400 7.93 -3.46 -27.03
N ALA A 401 6.90 -4.12 -27.57
CA ALA A 401 6.92 -5.56 -27.82
C ALA A 401 7.97 -5.95 -28.86
N ALA A 402 8.15 -5.16 -29.92
CA ALA A 402 9.20 -5.36 -30.91
C ALA A 402 10.60 -5.20 -30.31
N LYS A 403 10.81 -4.19 -29.44
CA LYS A 403 12.08 -3.97 -28.72
C LYS A 403 12.42 -5.13 -27.76
N GLU A 404 11.43 -5.67 -27.06
CA GLU A 404 11.61 -6.88 -26.23
C GLU A 404 11.90 -8.12 -27.09
N MET A 405 11.15 -8.32 -28.19
CA MET A 405 11.32 -9.48 -29.05
C MET A 405 12.66 -9.47 -29.80
N GLU A 406 13.14 -8.31 -30.24
CA GLU A 406 14.47 -8.19 -30.82
C GLU A 406 15.55 -8.50 -29.78
N PHE A 407 15.38 -8.09 -28.52
CA PHE A 407 16.29 -8.50 -27.46
C PHE A 407 16.24 -10.01 -27.15
N LYS A 408 15.06 -10.64 -27.23
CA LYS A 408 14.96 -12.11 -27.17
C LYS A 408 15.76 -12.75 -28.29
N LYS A 409 15.70 -12.23 -29.53
CA LYS A 409 16.55 -12.69 -30.65
C LYS A 409 18.04 -12.46 -30.39
N GLU A 410 18.46 -11.30 -29.86
CA GLU A 410 19.86 -11.02 -29.48
C GLU A 410 20.41 -12.13 -28.57
N VAL A 411 19.69 -12.47 -27.49
CA VAL A 411 20.06 -13.52 -26.54
C VAL A 411 20.03 -14.92 -27.18
N TYR A 412 19.03 -15.18 -28.02
CA TYR A 412 18.81 -16.46 -28.68
C TYR A 412 19.83 -16.75 -29.79
N ALA A 413 20.40 -15.71 -30.40
CA ALA A 413 21.52 -15.75 -31.32
C ALA A 413 22.86 -15.87 -30.58
N GLU A 414 23.05 -15.18 -29.44
CA GLU A 414 24.27 -15.31 -28.63
C GLU A 414 24.54 -16.77 -28.26
N ILE A 415 23.52 -17.50 -27.79
CA ILE A 415 23.66 -18.92 -27.41
C ILE A 415 23.84 -19.89 -28.60
N ARG A 416 23.82 -19.38 -29.83
CA ARG A 416 23.98 -20.12 -31.09
C ARG A 416 25.24 -19.74 -31.88
N THR A 417 26.09 -18.85 -31.38
CA THR A 417 27.39 -18.64 -32.04
C THR A 417 28.28 -19.88 -31.89
N PRO A 418 29.19 -20.17 -32.84
CA PRO A 418 29.98 -21.40 -32.82
C PRO A 418 30.78 -21.60 -31.53
N ASP A 419 31.43 -20.53 -31.06
CA ASP A 419 32.17 -20.51 -29.80
C ASP A 419 31.27 -20.83 -28.61
N ARG A 420 30.05 -20.28 -28.55
CA ARG A 420 29.13 -20.49 -27.44
C ARG A 420 28.60 -21.92 -27.42
N VAL A 421 28.16 -22.47 -28.55
CA VAL A 421 27.69 -23.87 -28.61
C VAL A 421 28.83 -24.81 -28.21
N SER A 422 30.05 -24.59 -28.71
CA SER A 422 31.22 -25.39 -28.31
C SER A 422 31.55 -25.25 -26.82
N GLN A 423 31.47 -24.06 -26.23
CA GLN A 423 31.73 -23.84 -24.80
C GLN A 423 30.69 -24.54 -23.92
N TYR A 424 29.40 -24.42 -24.23
CA TYR A 424 28.35 -25.11 -23.48
C TYR A 424 28.47 -26.63 -23.57
N LEU A 425 28.84 -27.16 -24.75
CA LEU A 425 29.04 -28.60 -24.95
C LEU A 425 30.27 -29.13 -24.18
N ALA A 426 31.41 -28.44 -24.24
CA ALA A 426 32.58 -28.81 -23.47
C ALA A 426 32.30 -28.76 -21.95
N PHE A 427 31.64 -27.69 -21.49
CA PHE A 427 31.22 -27.54 -20.11
C PHE A 427 30.22 -28.62 -19.67
N ALA A 428 29.29 -29.04 -20.54
CA ALA A 428 28.34 -30.11 -20.22
C ALA A 428 29.03 -31.47 -19.98
N GLN A 429 30.16 -31.76 -20.65
CA GLN A 429 30.98 -32.93 -20.32
C GLN A 429 31.73 -32.75 -19.00
N GLU A 430 32.37 -31.60 -18.79
CA GLU A 430 33.09 -31.29 -17.54
C GLU A 430 32.17 -31.37 -16.30
N ALA A 431 30.97 -30.81 -16.43
CA ALA A 431 29.96 -30.75 -15.39
C ALA A 431 29.28 -32.09 -15.09
N ALA A 432 29.42 -33.12 -15.94
CA ALA A 432 28.73 -34.40 -15.77
C ALA A 432 29.13 -35.15 -14.47
N GLY A 433 30.31 -34.86 -13.91
CA GLY A 433 30.75 -35.36 -12.60
C GLY A 433 30.24 -34.56 -11.39
N ILE A 434 29.72 -33.34 -11.59
CA ILE A 434 29.38 -32.40 -10.53
C ILE A 434 27.94 -32.67 -10.05
N LYS A 435 27.82 -33.32 -8.88
CA LYS A 435 26.51 -33.65 -8.27
C LYS A 435 25.79 -32.45 -7.65
N ASP A 436 26.51 -31.40 -7.26
CA ASP A 436 25.93 -30.18 -6.69
C ASP A 436 25.69 -29.11 -7.77
N ARG A 437 24.43 -28.71 -7.94
CA ARG A 437 24.04 -27.67 -8.90
C ARG A 437 24.54 -26.27 -8.51
N SER A 438 24.86 -25.99 -7.23
CA SER A 438 25.41 -24.68 -6.84
C SER A 438 26.85 -24.50 -7.33
N THR A 439 27.68 -25.52 -7.14
CA THR A 439 29.06 -25.60 -7.65
C THR A 439 29.08 -25.54 -9.17
N MET A 440 28.15 -26.24 -9.84
CA MET A 440 28.06 -26.24 -11.30
C MET A 440 27.74 -24.84 -11.86
N LYS A 441 26.74 -24.14 -11.30
CA LYS A 441 26.41 -22.75 -11.67
C LYS A 441 27.56 -21.78 -11.38
N GLY A 442 28.24 -21.93 -10.25
CA GLY A 442 29.44 -21.14 -9.95
C GLY A 442 30.53 -21.26 -11.02
N ARG A 443 30.75 -22.47 -11.54
CA ARG A 443 31.72 -22.74 -12.63
C ARG A 443 31.23 -22.22 -13.99
N ALA A 444 29.94 -22.36 -14.30
CA ALA A 444 29.33 -21.76 -15.50
C ALA A 444 29.49 -20.22 -15.51
N GLY A 445 29.26 -19.57 -14.37
CA GLY A 445 29.45 -18.13 -14.19
C GLY A 445 30.90 -17.67 -14.38
N GLN A 446 31.89 -18.46 -13.91
CA GLN A 446 33.32 -18.20 -14.17
C GLN A 446 33.65 -18.22 -15.67
N LEU A 447 33.05 -19.14 -16.42
CA LEU A 447 33.16 -19.23 -17.89
C LEU A 447 32.26 -18.23 -18.63
N LYS A 448 31.52 -17.36 -17.91
CA LYS A 448 30.54 -16.40 -18.45
C LYS A 448 29.48 -17.08 -19.33
N LEU A 449 29.08 -18.29 -18.98
CA LEU A 449 27.99 -19.04 -19.59
C LEU A 449 26.66 -18.70 -18.92
N ARG A 450 25.54 -18.85 -19.63
CA ARG A 450 24.20 -18.63 -19.09
C ARG A 450 23.74 -19.89 -18.35
N ASP A 451 23.58 -19.80 -17.02
CA ASP A 451 23.25 -20.91 -16.13
C ASP A 451 22.19 -21.89 -16.67
N THR A 452 21.02 -21.40 -17.09
CA THR A 452 19.92 -22.26 -17.57
C THR A 452 20.25 -22.99 -18.87
N VAL A 453 21.11 -22.40 -19.71
CA VAL A 453 21.56 -23.00 -20.99
C VAL A 453 22.61 -24.08 -20.70
N ALA A 454 23.50 -23.83 -19.74
CA ALA A 454 24.46 -24.81 -19.24
C ALA A 454 23.78 -25.99 -18.52
N ASP A 455 22.80 -25.72 -17.63
CA ASP A 455 21.93 -26.74 -17.00
C ASP A 455 21.29 -27.64 -18.07
N LYS A 456 20.67 -27.04 -19.10
CA LYS A 456 19.99 -27.78 -20.17
C LYS A 456 20.92 -28.60 -21.07
N TRP A 457 22.10 -28.08 -21.42
CA TRP A 457 23.10 -28.87 -22.16
C TRP A 457 23.69 -30.01 -21.30
N GLY A 458 23.89 -29.78 -19.99
CA GLY A 458 24.28 -30.82 -19.03
C GLY A 458 23.24 -31.94 -18.93
N ASP A 459 21.97 -31.59 -18.67
CA ASP A 459 20.87 -32.56 -18.62
C ASP A 459 20.67 -33.28 -19.99
N PHE A 460 20.99 -32.62 -21.12
CA PHE A 460 20.96 -33.22 -22.48
C PHE A 460 22.08 -34.24 -22.69
N VAL A 461 23.35 -33.87 -22.46
CA VAL A 461 24.49 -34.79 -22.56
C VAL A 461 24.30 -35.98 -21.61
N GLN A 462 23.83 -35.72 -20.39
CA GLN A 462 23.54 -36.76 -19.42
C GLN A 462 22.41 -37.71 -19.88
N ARG A 463 21.32 -37.19 -20.49
CA ARG A 463 20.21 -38.02 -21.00
C ARG A 463 20.57 -38.81 -22.26
N HIS A 464 21.27 -38.21 -23.21
CA HIS A 464 21.40 -38.76 -24.58
C HIS A 464 22.77 -39.38 -24.88
N ALA A 465 23.82 -39.07 -24.11
CA ALA A 465 25.16 -39.64 -24.28
C ALA A 465 25.59 -40.53 -23.10
N LEU A 466 25.45 -40.06 -21.85
CA LEU A 466 26.14 -40.68 -20.72
C LEU A 466 25.32 -41.71 -19.92
N LYS A 467 23.99 -41.56 -19.83
CA LYS A 467 23.12 -42.44 -19.03
C LYS A 467 22.48 -43.55 -19.88
N GLY A 468 22.87 -44.80 -19.63
CA GLY A 468 22.27 -45.97 -20.27
C GLY A 468 22.86 -46.22 -21.67
N LYS A 469 22.02 -46.63 -22.63
CA LYS A 469 22.45 -46.79 -24.03
C LYS A 469 22.50 -45.41 -24.70
N PRO A 470 23.64 -44.95 -25.25
CA PRO A 470 23.74 -43.66 -25.93
C PRO A 470 22.87 -43.64 -27.20
N HIS A 471 22.39 -42.45 -27.55
CA HIS A 471 21.72 -42.21 -28.83
C HIS A 471 22.68 -42.46 -30.01
N PRO A 472 22.25 -42.98 -31.17
CA PRO A 472 23.15 -43.28 -32.30
C PRO A 472 23.99 -42.09 -32.81
N VAL A 473 23.48 -40.86 -32.63
CA VAL A 473 24.22 -39.61 -32.91
C VAL A 473 25.27 -39.32 -31.82
N MET A 474 25.00 -39.67 -30.55
CA MET A 474 25.87 -39.38 -29.40
C MET A 474 26.82 -40.53 -29.03
N LEU A 475 26.86 -41.61 -29.81
CA LEU A 475 27.72 -42.77 -29.53
C LEU A 475 29.22 -42.41 -29.51
N ALA A 476 29.67 -41.52 -30.40
CA ALA A 476 31.05 -41.05 -30.39
C ALA A 476 31.37 -40.25 -29.14
N TRP A 477 30.49 -39.31 -28.75
CA TRP A 477 30.60 -38.57 -27.48
C TRP A 477 30.83 -39.52 -26.31
N LYS A 478 30.01 -40.57 -26.18
CA LYS A 478 30.15 -41.57 -25.10
C LYS A 478 31.50 -42.29 -25.15
N GLN A 479 31.93 -42.79 -26.31
CA GLN A 479 33.21 -43.53 -26.40
C GLN A 479 34.44 -42.65 -26.14
N PHE A 480 34.42 -41.36 -26.50
CA PHE A 480 35.49 -40.43 -26.12
C PHE A 480 35.39 -39.98 -24.65
N ALA A 481 34.19 -39.92 -24.07
CA ALA A 481 33.97 -39.54 -22.67
C ALA A 481 34.45 -40.59 -21.66
N ASP A 482 34.54 -41.85 -22.08
CA ASP A 482 35.08 -42.96 -21.27
C ASP A 482 36.61 -43.04 -21.27
N ILE A 483 37.31 -42.14 -22.00
CA ILE A 483 38.78 -42.06 -21.99
C ILE A 483 39.24 -41.11 -20.86
N PRO A 484 40.09 -41.56 -19.91
CA PRO A 484 40.68 -40.70 -18.90
C PRO A 484 41.49 -39.55 -19.52
N ALA A 485 41.34 -38.33 -19.01
CA ALA A 485 41.95 -37.13 -19.61
C ALA A 485 43.48 -37.22 -19.81
N ALA A 486 44.19 -37.85 -18.87
CA ALA A 486 45.64 -38.08 -18.95
C ALA A 486 46.06 -39.07 -20.07
N GLU A 487 45.13 -39.89 -20.57
CA GLU A 487 45.35 -40.88 -21.62
C GLU A 487 44.67 -40.48 -22.94
N PHE A 488 44.02 -39.31 -23.01
CA PHE A 488 43.16 -38.94 -24.13
C PHE A 488 43.93 -38.93 -25.46
N ALA A 489 45.06 -38.24 -25.51
CA ALA A 489 45.88 -38.12 -26.73
C ALA A 489 46.47 -39.46 -27.24
N THR A 490 46.59 -40.49 -26.38
CA THR A 490 47.13 -41.80 -26.77
C THR A 490 46.04 -42.82 -27.12
N LYS A 491 44.87 -42.76 -26.48
CA LYS A 491 43.75 -43.68 -26.73
C LYS A 491 42.74 -43.16 -27.76
N ALA A 492 42.59 -41.85 -27.93
CA ALA A 492 41.65 -41.26 -28.90
C ALA A 492 41.86 -41.71 -30.36
N PRO A 493 43.09 -41.91 -30.88
CA PRO A 493 43.29 -42.45 -32.23
C PRO A 493 42.71 -43.86 -32.43
N VAL A 494 42.70 -44.69 -31.38
CA VAL A 494 42.14 -46.05 -31.42
C VAL A 494 40.60 -46.00 -31.47
N VAL A 495 40.00 -45.13 -30.66
CA VAL A 495 38.54 -44.89 -30.65
C VAL A 495 38.05 -44.23 -31.94
N LEU A 496 38.85 -43.36 -32.55
CA LEU A 496 38.59 -42.83 -33.89
C LEU A 496 38.58 -43.94 -34.96
N ALA A 497 39.51 -44.88 -34.88
CA ALA A 497 39.63 -46.00 -35.81
C ALA A 497 38.56 -47.10 -35.62
N SER A 498 37.86 -47.16 -34.49
CA SER A 498 36.66 -47.98 -34.33
C SER A 498 35.40 -47.26 -34.82
N LEU A 499 35.23 -45.97 -34.49
CA LEU A 499 34.02 -45.19 -34.80
C LEU A 499 33.84 -44.85 -36.29
N THR A 500 34.92 -44.70 -37.05
CA THR A 500 34.86 -44.38 -38.49
C THR A 500 34.35 -45.54 -39.36
N LYS A 501 34.34 -46.77 -38.84
CA LYS A 501 33.86 -47.97 -39.55
C LYS A 501 32.34 -48.01 -39.71
N PRO A 502 31.79 -48.55 -40.82
CA PRO A 502 30.34 -48.66 -41.03
C PRO A 502 29.62 -49.47 -39.94
N GLU A 503 30.27 -50.49 -39.38
CA GLU A 503 29.70 -51.43 -38.41
C GLU A 503 29.67 -50.87 -36.97
N SER A 504 30.20 -49.66 -36.75
CA SER A 504 30.35 -49.04 -35.42
C SER A 504 29.04 -48.70 -34.70
N GLY A 505 27.90 -48.69 -35.43
CA GLY A 505 26.61 -48.23 -34.92
C GLY A 505 26.49 -46.71 -34.76
N LEU A 506 27.50 -45.94 -35.18
CA LEU A 506 27.49 -44.48 -35.19
C LEU A 506 26.71 -43.97 -36.43
N ASN A 507 25.76 -43.06 -36.19
CA ASN A 507 25.02 -42.32 -37.23
C ASN A 507 25.99 -41.71 -38.25
N ALA A 508 25.61 -41.69 -39.53
CA ALA A 508 26.54 -41.34 -40.61
C ALA A 508 27.10 -39.92 -40.50
N VAL A 509 26.37 -38.97 -39.89
CA VAL A 509 26.82 -37.57 -39.76
C VAL A 509 28.09 -37.45 -38.89
N PRO A 510 28.08 -37.77 -37.58
CA PRO A 510 29.30 -37.74 -36.77
C PRO A 510 30.36 -38.73 -37.25
N ARG A 511 29.99 -39.86 -37.86
CA ARG A 511 30.94 -40.82 -38.44
C ARG A 511 31.74 -40.23 -39.60
N ASN A 512 31.06 -39.59 -40.54
CA ASN A 512 31.69 -38.92 -41.69
C ASN A 512 32.46 -37.67 -41.26
N GLU A 513 32.03 -36.98 -40.20
CA GLU A 513 32.70 -35.78 -39.71
C GLU A 513 33.97 -36.10 -38.90
N LEU A 514 33.97 -37.16 -38.10
CA LEU A 514 35.19 -37.73 -37.51
C LEU A 514 36.22 -38.10 -38.58
N ALA A 515 35.78 -38.70 -39.69
CA ALA A 515 36.67 -39.15 -40.78
C ALA A 515 37.37 -38.01 -41.55
N LYS A 516 36.87 -36.76 -41.46
CA LYS A 516 37.50 -35.57 -42.08
C LYS A 516 38.51 -34.88 -41.17
N ARG A 517 38.46 -35.14 -39.85
CA ARG A 517 39.17 -34.35 -38.84
C ARG A 517 40.48 -35.04 -38.42
N PRO A 518 41.51 -34.28 -38.02
CA PRO A 518 42.68 -34.87 -37.38
C PRO A 518 42.28 -35.57 -36.07
N ALA A 519 43.09 -36.52 -35.61
CA ALA A 519 42.82 -37.21 -34.36
C ALA A 519 42.66 -36.21 -33.19
N PRO A 520 41.55 -36.28 -32.43
CA PRO A 520 41.23 -35.29 -31.41
C PRO A 520 42.24 -35.37 -30.27
N LYS A 521 42.77 -34.22 -29.86
CA LYS A 521 43.82 -34.11 -28.84
C LYS A 521 43.25 -33.89 -27.44
N SER A 522 42.01 -33.39 -27.40
CA SER A 522 41.26 -33.01 -26.21
C SER A 522 39.77 -33.35 -26.39
N PHE A 523 39.00 -33.37 -25.30
CA PHE A 523 37.54 -33.50 -25.42
C PHE A 523 36.91 -32.26 -26.08
N ASP A 524 37.54 -31.09 -25.97
CA ASP A 524 37.08 -29.86 -26.66
C ASP A 524 37.02 -30.03 -28.18
N ASP A 525 37.87 -30.88 -28.76
CA ASP A 525 37.84 -31.18 -30.20
C ASP A 525 36.59 -32.01 -30.59
N ILE A 526 36.10 -32.85 -29.67
CA ILE A 526 34.81 -33.55 -29.80
C ILE A 526 33.65 -32.57 -29.61
N ALA A 527 33.71 -31.70 -28.60
CA ALA A 527 32.69 -30.69 -28.35
C ALA A 527 32.53 -29.73 -29.55
N LYS A 528 33.64 -29.29 -30.17
CA LYS A 528 33.64 -28.50 -31.42
C LYS A 528 33.00 -29.27 -32.58
N MET A 529 33.36 -30.54 -32.78
CA MET A 529 32.74 -31.36 -33.84
C MET A 529 31.22 -31.47 -33.67
N TYR A 530 30.74 -31.71 -32.45
CA TYR A 530 29.30 -31.74 -32.19
C TYR A 530 28.64 -30.37 -32.29
N ALA A 531 29.34 -29.29 -31.94
CA ALA A 531 28.89 -27.92 -32.20
C ALA A 531 28.70 -27.69 -33.71
N ASP A 532 29.70 -27.97 -34.54
CA ASP A 532 29.64 -27.80 -36.01
C ASP A 532 28.49 -28.59 -36.65
N ILE A 533 28.26 -29.83 -36.18
CA ILE A 533 27.14 -30.68 -36.60
C ILE A 533 25.79 -30.05 -36.21
N PHE A 534 25.63 -29.59 -34.96
CA PHE A 534 24.38 -28.98 -34.52
C PHE A 534 24.15 -27.61 -35.16
N LEU A 535 25.18 -26.80 -35.36
CA LEU A 535 25.13 -25.51 -36.06
C LEU A 535 24.69 -25.69 -37.51
N THR A 536 25.14 -26.76 -38.19
CA THR A 536 24.66 -27.10 -39.54
C THR A 536 23.14 -27.29 -39.58
N CYS A 537 22.54 -27.89 -38.54
CA CYS A 537 21.09 -28.05 -38.40
C CYS A 537 20.36 -26.76 -37.97
N LEU A 538 21.02 -25.89 -37.20
CA LEU A 538 20.44 -24.62 -36.74
C LEU A 538 20.41 -23.57 -37.87
N ASP A 539 21.38 -23.64 -38.77
CA ASP A 539 21.46 -22.80 -39.98
C ASP A 539 20.55 -23.30 -41.12
N GLY A 540 19.93 -24.48 -41.00
CA GLY A 540 19.15 -25.11 -42.07
C GLY A 540 19.98 -25.53 -43.29
N LYS A 541 21.27 -25.87 -43.08
CA LYS A 541 22.25 -26.20 -44.13
C LYS A 541 22.46 -27.71 -44.29
N GLU A 542 21.75 -28.53 -43.53
CA GLU A 542 21.86 -29.98 -43.56
C GLU A 542 21.16 -30.60 -44.78
N PRO A 543 21.81 -31.56 -45.48
CA PRO A 543 21.15 -32.39 -46.49
C PRO A 543 19.92 -33.12 -45.93
N ASP A 544 18.80 -33.09 -46.66
CA ASP A 544 17.58 -33.81 -46.28
C ASP A 544 17.75 -35.33 -46.47
N ASN A 545 18.17 -36.02 -45.40
CA ASN A 545 18.31 -37.47 -45.36
C ASN A 545 18.06 -38.04 -43.95
N ALA A 546 17.93 -39.36 -43.88
CA ALA A 546 17.54 -40.06 -42.65
C ALA A 546 18.56 -39.94 -41.49
N ASP A 547 19.85 -39.74 -41.77
CA ASP A 547 20.87 -39.54 -40.73
C ASP A 547 20.80 -38.12 -40.15
N TRP A 548 20.71 -37.08 -40.99
CA TRP A 548 20.54 -35.69 -40.54
C TRP A 548 19.19 -35.45 -39.87
N LYS A 549 18.12 -36.14 -40.30
CA LYS A 549 16.82 -36.10 -39.64
C LYS A 549 16.92 -36.54 -38.17
N GLN A 550 17.69 -37.59 -37.86
CA GLN A 550 17.94 -38.02 -36.47
C GLN A 550 18.76 -37.00 -35.67
N VAL A 551 19.66 -36.24 -36.31
CA VAL A 551 20.40 -35.15 -35.66
C VAL A 551 19.44 -34.01 -35.32
N ARG A 552 18.59 -33.60 -36.26
CA ARG A 552 17.57 -32.55 -36.07
C ARG A 552 16.55 -32.93 -34.99
N GLU A 553 16.02 -34.16 -35.03
CA GLU A 553 15.08 -34.71 -34.04
C GLU A 553 15.70 -34.77 -32.64
N LEU A 554 16.96 -35.20 -32.52
CA LEU A 554 17.69 -35.15 -31.24
C LEU A 554 17.86 -33.71 -30.74
N LEU A 555 18.33 -32.79 -31.60
CA LEU A 555 18.65 -31.42 -31.24
C LEU A 555 17.42 -30.63 -30.77
N MET A 556 16.24 -30.97 -31.30
CA MET A 556 14.95 -30.40 -30.92
C MET A 556 14.21 -31.21 -29.83
N SER A 557 14.84 -32.21 -29.22
CA SER A 557 14.25 -33.00 -28.13
C SER A 557 14.59 -32.44 -26.73
N GLU A 558 13.66 -32.53 -25.79
CA GLU A 558 13.94 -32.14 -24.40
C GLU A 558 15.01 -33.04 -23.76
N PRO A 559 15.99 -32.48 -23.04
CA PRO A 559 15.96 -31.15 -22.41
C PRO A 559 16.69 -30.03 -23.18
N SER A 560 17.11 -30.28 -24.43
CA SER A 560 17.92 -29.36 -25.26
C SER A 560 17.49 -27.89 -25.14
N PRO A 561 18.44 -26.93 -24.97
CA PRO A 561 18.09 -25.52 -25.03
C PRO A 561 17.77 -25.04 -26.45
N MET A 562 18.08 -25.83 -27.48
CA MET A 562 17.71 -25.49 -28.86
C MET A 562 16.23 -25.80 -29.17
N ALA A 563 15.59 -26.67 -28.38
CA ALA A 563 14.17 -27.00 -28.45
C ALA A 563 13.25 -25.93 -27.82
N VAL A 564 13.81 -25.00 -27.05
CA VAL A 564 13.08 -23.87 -26.46
C VAL A 564 12.89 -22.81 -27.54
N PRO A 565 11.67 -22.33 -27.83
CA PRO A 565 11.43 -21.32 -28.87
C PRO A 565 11.93 -19.92 -28.45
N VAL A 566 12.14 -19.02 -29.42
CA VAL A 566 12.74 -17.69 -29.19
C VAL A 566 11.87 -16.77 -28.32
N GLU A 567 10.56 -16.94 -28.36
CA GLU A 567 9.58 -16.26 -27.50
C GLU A 567 9.85 -16.54 -26.01
N GLN A 568 10.40 -17.73 -25.71
CA GLN A 568 10.78 -18.21 -24.37
C GLN A 568 12.27 -17.99 -24.04
N ALA A 569 13.00 -17.17 -24.81
CA ALA A 569 14.41 -16.84 -24.53
C ALA A 569 14.63 -16.16 -23.16
N ASN A 570 13.56 -15.69 -22.51
CA ASN A 570 13.58 -15.21 -21.13
C ASN A 570 14.02 -16.28 -20.11
N LEU A 571 13.87 -17.57 -20.42
CA LEU A 571 14.43 -18.67 -19.62
C LEU A 571 15.98 -18.64 -19.56
N PHE A 572 16.63 -17.94 -20.50
CA PHE A 572 18.08 -17.84 -20.64
C PHE A 572 18.66 -16.51 -20.15
N PHE A 573 17.83 -15.59 -19.63
CA PHE A 573 18.25 -14.28 -19.17
C PHE A 573 19.16 -14.36 -17.92
N THR A 574 20.29 -13.66 -17.98
CA THR A 574 21.11 -13.32 -16.81
C THR A 574 20.48 -12.14 -16.06
N ARG A 575 20.99 -11.83 -14.87
CA ARG A 575 20.62 -10.62 -14.12
C ARG A 575 20.67 -9.34 -14.95
N LYS A 576 21.69 -9.17 -15.81
CA LYS A 576 21.83 -7.98 -16.67
C LYS A 576 20.76 -7.92 -17.77
N ASP A 577 20.31 -9.06 -18.27
CA ASP A 577 19.24 -9.13 -19.26
C ASP A 577 17.88 -8.83 -18.60
N LEU A 578 17.67 -9.31 -17.36
CA LEU A 578 16.51 -8.95 -16.54
C LEU A 578 16.43 -7.45 -16.25
N GLU A 579 17.57 -6.75 -16.11
CA GLU A 579 17.63 -5.29 -15.99
C GLU A 579 17.16 -4.59 -17.30
N LYS A 580 17.58 -5.08 -18.49
CA LYS A 580 17.10 -4.59 -19.80
C LYS A 580 15.60 -4.85 -20.02
N VAL A 581 15.09 -6.03 -19.65
CA VAL A 581 13.64 -6.35 -19.76
C VAL A 581 12.80 -5.65 -18.70
N THR A 582 13.33 -5.43 -17.50
CA THR A 582 12.67 -4.59 -16.47
C THR A 582 12.38 -3.20 -17.03
N LYS A 583 13.30 -2.61 -17.81
CA LYS A 583 13.03 -1.34 -18.48
C LYS A 583 11.84 -1.44 -19.46
N PHE A 584 11.79 -2.44 -20.34
CA PHE A 584 10.66 -2.60 -21.28
C PHE A 584 9.33 -2.81 -20.55
N SER A 585 9.34 -3.56 -19.44
CA SER A 585 8.19 -3.73 -18.55
C SER A 585 7.77 -2.41 -17.89
N ASN A 586 8.73 -1.62 -17.38
CA ASN A 586 8.44 -0.31 -16.81
C ASN A 586 7.85 0.67 -17.83
N ASP A 587 8.39 0.69 -19.05
CA ASP A 587 7.89 1.51 -20.17
C ASP A 587 6.46 1.09 -20.55
N ARG A 588 6.13 -0.21 -20.53
CA ARG A 588 4.77 -0.76 -20.68
C ARG A 588 3.84 -0.34 -19.54
N VAL A 589 4.23 -0.58 -18.28
CA VAL A 589 3.45 -0.24 -17.07
C VAL A 589 3.14 1.25 -17.04
N LYS A 590 4.11 2.10 -17.40
CA LYS A 590 3.94 3.55 -17.50
C LYS A 590 2.91 3.92 -18.57
N LEU A 591 3.05 3.38 -19.79
CA LEU A 591 2.10 3.61 -20.88
C LEU A 591 0.67 3.18 -20.49
N GLU A 592 0.50 2.02 -19.85
CA GLU A 592 -0.81 1.53 -19.39
C GLU A 592 -1.40 2.39 -18.26
N SER A 593 -0.54 2.98 -17.41
CA SER A 593 -0.95 3.85 -16.30
C SER A 593 -1.36 5.24 -16.77
N GLU A 594 -0.66 5.81 -17.76
CA GLU A 594 -0.78 7.23 -18.13
C GLU A 594 -1.57 7.48 -19.42
N HIS A 595 -1.60 6.54 -20.37
CA HIS A 595 -2.20 6.80 -21.68
C HIS A 595 -3.73 6.75 -21.63
N PRO A 596 -4.46 7.76 -22.13
CA PRO A 596 -5.92 7.75 -22.14
C PRO A 596 -6.48 6.60 -23.01
N GLY A 597 -5.74 6.27 -24.08
CA GLY A 597 -6.03 5.17 -24.99
C GLY A 597 -5.83 3.77 -24.43
N ALA A 598 -5.19 3.59 -23.27
CA ALA A 598 -5.01 2.28 -22.68
C ALA A 598 -6.35 1.78 -22.08
N PRO A 599 -6.99 0.72 -22.63
CA PRO A 599 -8.32 0.29 -22.21
C PRO A 599 -8.30 -0.32 -20.80
N PRO A 600 -9.41 -0.25 -20.04
CA PRO A 600 -9.50 -0.83 -18.71
C PRO A 600 -9.42 -2.37 -18.77
N ARG A 601 -8.60 -2.95 -17.89
CA ARG A 601 -8.45 -4.41 -17.71
C ARG A 601 -8.77 -4.82 -16.29
N ALA A 602 -9.21 -6.05 -16.06
CA ALA A 602 -9.42 -6.57 -14.72
C ALA A 602 -8.16 -7.23 -14.13
N MET A 603 -7.85 -6.92 -12.86
CA MET A 603 -6.80 -7.57 -12.07
C MET A 603 -7.26 -8.96 -11.59
N VAL A 604 -7.39 -9.91 -12.52
CA VAL A 604 -8.01 -11.22 -12.26
C VAL A 604 -7.08 -12.24 -11.59
N THR A 605 -7.70 -13.24 -10.97
CA THR A 605 -7.09 -14.53 -10.64
C THR A 605 -7.91 -15.63 -11.29
N LEU A 606 -7.24 -16.56 -11.95
CA LEU A 606 -7.86 -17.68 -12.65
C LEU A 606 -7.49 -19.00 -11.96
N ASP A 607 -8.27 -20.05 -12.21
CA ASP A 607 -7.92 -21.39 -11.77
C ASP A 607 -6.77 -21.96 -12.59
N LYS A 608 -5.89 -22.72 -11.93
CA LYS A 608 -4.88 -23.52 -12.63
C LYS A 608 -5.54 -24.63 -13.45
N PRO A 609 -4.98 -24.98 -14.62
CA PRO A 609 -5.38 -26.19 -15.37
C PRO A 609 -5.23 -27.50 -14.57
N LYS A 610 -4.43 -27.48 -13.50
CA LYS A 610 -4.31 -28.55 -12.50
C LYS A 610 -4.31 -27.94 -11.09
N PRO A 611 -5.47 -27.93 -10.40
CA PRO A 611 -5.55 -27.64 -8.96
C PRO A 611 -4.62 -28.54 -8.15
N ASN A 612 -4.12 -28.07 -7.01
CA ASN A 612 -3.15 -28.81 -6.20
C ASN A 612 -3.30 -28.51 -4.71
N ASP A 613 -3.77 -29.52 -3.98
CA ASP A 613 -3.92 -29.52 -2.53
C ASP A 613 -2.55 -29.65 -1.82
N VAL A 614 -2.31 -28.81 -0.82
CA VAL A 614 -1.06 -28.83 -0.05
C VAL A 614 -1.15 -29.74 1.18
N ARG A 615 0.02 -30.01 1.77
CA ARG A 615 0.13 -30.53 3.14
C ARG A 615 0.31 -29.37 4.11
N VAL A 616 -0.13 -29.55 5.36
CA VAL A 616 0.11 -28.60 6.45
C VAL A 616 1.61 -28.31 6.57
N PHE A 617 2.02 -27.03 6.55
CA PHE A 617 3.41 -26.67 6.80
C PHE A 617 3.65 -26.58 8.31
N ILE A 618 4.47 -27.48 8.85
CA ILE A 618 4.71 -27.61 10.29
C ILE A 618 5.45 -26.36 10.80
N ARG A 619 4.83 -25.63 11.73
CA ARG A 619 5.29 -24.31 12.19
C ARG A 619 5.48 -23.31 11.04
N GLY A 620 4.60 -23.37 10.03
CA GLY A 620 4.57 -22.45 8.88
C GLY A 620 5.67 -22.66 7.83
N ASN A 621 6.55 -23.65 8.00
CA ASN A 621 7.73 -23.87 7.15
C ASN A 621 7.44 -24.81 5.96
N PRO A 622 7.46 -24.33 4.69
CA PRO A 622 7.10 -25.15 3.52
C PRO A 622 7.99 -26.40 3.30
N GLY A 623 9.21 -26.40 3.85
CA GLY A 623 10.13 -27.54 3.82
C GLY A 623 9.83 -28.63 4.85
N ARG A 624 8.85 -28.43 5.74
CA ARG A 624 8.40 -29.43 6.73
C ARG A 624 6.91 -29.70 6.57
N GLN A 625 6.55 -30.74 5.84
CA GLN A 625 5.16 -31.08 5.53
C GLN A 625 4.57 -32.11 6.50
N GLY A 626 3.35 -31.87 6.96
CA GLY A 626 2.52 -32.77 7.75
C GLY A 626 1.42 -33.42 6.92
N ASP A 627 0.21 -33.49 7.47
CA ASP A 627 -0.94 -34.14 6.84
C ASP A 627 -1.49 -33.38 5.61
N PRO A 628 -2.17 -34.05 4.67
CA PRO A 628 -2.89 -33.40 3.58
C PRO A 628 -4.00 -32.48 4.09
N ALA A 629 -4.07 -31.27 3.52
CA ALA A 629 -5.10 -30.27 3.76
C ALA A 629 -5.83 -29.99 2.43
N PRO A 630 -6.78 -30.86 2.02
CA PRO A 630 -7.54 -30.64 0.79
C PRO A 630 -8.34 -29.33 0.88
N ARG A 631 -8.60 -28.70 -0.26
CA ARG A 631 -9.57 -27.60 -0.40
C ARG A 631 -10.87 -27.98 0.31
N ALA A 632 -11.29 -27.18 1.28
CA ALA A 632 -12.45 -27.45 2.11
C ALA A 632 -12.96 -26.17 2.78
N TRP A 633 -14.17 -26.26 3.32
CA TRP A 633 -14.74 -25.29 4.24
C TRP A 633 -14.14 -25.42 5.66
N LEU A 634 -14.38 -24.44 6.53
CA LEU A 634 -13.94 -24.48 7.92
C LEU A 634 -14.66 -25.62 8.69
N THR A 635 -13.92 -26.41 9.46
CA THR A 635 -14.43 -27.58 10.20
C THR A 635 -15.46 -27.19 11.27
N MET A 636 -15.27 -26.05 11.94
CA MET A 636 -16.26 -25.45 12.85
C MET A 636 -17.62 -25.14 12.20
N PHE A 637 -17.69 -25.07 10.86
CA PHE A 637 -18.90 -24.82 10.07
C PHE A 637 -19.24 -25.95 9.08
N GLY A 638 -18.71 -27.16 9.28
CA GLY A 638 -19.06 -28.38 8.52
C GLY A 638 -17.89 -29.09 7.84
N GLY A 639 -16.81 -28.37 7.51
CA GLY A 639 -15.58 -28.97 6.98
C GLY A 639 -15.70 -29.65 5.62
N GLU A 640 -16.72 -29.33 4.81
CA GLU A 640 -16.96 -30.05 3.56
C GLU A 640 -15.84 -29.82 2.53
N THR A 641 -15.45 -30.89 1.82
CA THR A 641 -14.36 -30.85 0.84
C THR A 641 -14.83 -30.34 -0.52
N PHE A 642 -14.08 -29.38 -1.05
CA PHE A 642 -14.31 -28.71 -2.32
C PHE A 642 -13.66 -29.47 -3.48
N LYS A 643 -14.28 -29.40 -4.66
CA LYS A 643 -13.92 -30.27 -5.81
C LYS A 643 -13.75 -29.52 -7.11
N ASP A 644 -14.43 -28.40 -7.30
CA ASP A 644 -14.60 -27.77 -8.61
C ASP A 644 -13.57 -26.65 -8.84
N GLY A 645 -12.67 -26.90 -9.80
CA GLY A 645 -11.59 -25.98 -10.13
C GLY A 645 -10.70 -25.71 -8.91
N SER A 646 -10.47 -24.44 -8.58
CA SER A 646 -9.73 -24.06 -7.37
C SER A 646 -10.51 -24.23 -6.06
N GLY A 647 -11.84 -24.42 -6.10
CA GLY A 647 -12.71 -24.31 -4.93
C GLY A 647 -13.04 -22.86 -4.53
N ARG A 648 -12.58 -21.82 -5.27
CA ARG A 648 -12.93 -20.42 -4.97
C ARG A 648 -14.43 -20.14 -5.03
N LEU A 649 -15.16 -20.75 -5.96
CA LEU A 649 -16.61 -20.58 -6.08
C LEU A 649 -17.36 -21.26 -4.92
N GLU A 650 -16.94 -22.47 -4.52
CA GLU A 650 -17.52 -23.20 -3.38
C GLU A 650 -17.27 -22.44 -2.06
N LEU A 651 -16.06 -21.89 -1.88
CA LEU A 651 -15.72 -20.98 -0.78
C LEU A 651 -16.61 -19.73 -0.79
N ALA A 652 -16.79 -19.11 -1.95
CA ALA A 652 -17.61 -17.91 -2.11
C ALA A 652 -19.08 -18.15 -1.74
N GLN A 653 -19.66 -19.26 -2.21
CA GLN A 653 -21.02 -19.68 -1.87
C GLN A 653 -21.18 -19.97 -0.37
N LYS A 654 -20.16 -20.56 0.28
CA LYS A 654 -20.16 -20.80 1.73
C LYS A 654 -20.05 -19.52 2.56
N ILE A 655 -19.29 -18.53 2.10
CA ILE A 655 -19.22 -17.20 2.74
C ILE A 655 -20.53 -16.44 2.55
N ALA A 656 -21.07 -16.40 1.34
CA ALA A 656 -22.26 -15.64 0.97
C ALA A 656 -23.60 -16.31 1.34
N SER A 657 -23.58 -17.52 1.92
CA SER A 657 -24.80 -18.22 2.32
C SER A 657 -25.54 -17.49 3.44
N LYS A 658 -26.87 -17.43 3.33
CA LYS A 658 -27.80 -17.02 4.40
C LYS A 658 -27.65 -17.86 5.69
N ASP A 659 -27.13 -19.09 5.57
CA ASP A 659 -26.96 -20.02 6.68
C ASP A 659 -25.61 -19.82 7.39
N ASN A 660 -24.75 -18.92 6.88
CA ASN A 660 -23.52 -18.49 7.51
C ASN A 660 -23.83 -17.51 8.66
N PRO A 661 -23.46 -17.83 9.92
CA PRO A 661 -23.84 -17.01 11.07
C PRO A 661 -23.07 -15.68 11.17
N LEU A 662 -21.96 -15.52 10.44
CA LEU A 662 -21.05 -14.38 10.61
C LEU A 662 -21.21 -13.31 9.53
N THR A 663 -21.27 -13.66 8.24
CA THR A 663 -21.14 -12.70 7.12
C THR A 663 -22.14 -11.53 7.20
N ALA A 664 -23.41 -11.80 7.55
CA ALA A 664 -24.43 -10.76 7.73
C ALA A 664 -24.17 -9.88 8.98
N ARG A 665 -23.69 -10.46 10.09
CA ARG A 665 -23.34 -9.73 11.32
C ARG A 665 -22.12 -8.83 11.11
N VAL A 666 -21.10 -9.33 10.42
CA VAL A 666 -19.85 -8.58 10.13
C VAL A 666 -20.16 -7.30 9.35
N ILE A 667 -20.92 -7.40 8.25
CA ILE A 667 -21.26 -6.20 7.46
C ILE A 667 -22.24 -5.28 8.18
N ALA A 668 -23.23 -5.82 8.91
CA ALA A 668 -24.14 -5.01 9.73
C ALA A 668 -23.39 -4.21 10.81
N ASN A 669 -22.39 -4.82 11.47
CA ASN A 669 -21.54 -4.16 12.46
C ASN A 669 -20.66 -3.06 11.85
N ARG A 670 -20.10 -3.29 10.66
CA ARG A 670 -19.35 -2.25 9.90
C ARG A 670 -20.26 -1.09 9.47
N VAL A 671 -21.45 -1.39 8.94
CA VAL A 671 -22.44 -0.37 8.55
C VAL A 671 -22.91 0.45 9.75
N TRP A 672 -23.11 -0.19 10.91
CA TRP A 672 -23.42 0.52 12.15
C TRP A 672 -22.28 1.44 12.59
N GLN A 673 -21.04 0.94 12.60
CA GLN A 673 -19.86 1.75 12.96
C GLN A 673 -19.75 3.03 12.14
N LEU A 674 -19.99 2.95 10.83
CA LEU A 674 -19.88 4.08 9.92
C LEU A 674 -21.01 5.12 10.07
N HIS A 675 -22.07 4.77 10.80
CA HIS A 675 -23.19 5.65 11.14
C HIS A 675 -23.13 6.21 12.57
N PHE A 676 -22.45 5.53 13.51
CA PHE A 676 -22.38 5.90 14.93
C PHE A 676 -20.96 6.13 15.47
N GLY A 677 -19.91 6.04 14.65
CA GLY A 677 -18.49 6.12 15.02
C GLY A 677 -17.95 4.92 15.83
N LYS A 678 -18.82 4.18 16.52
CA LYS A 678 -18.52 3.01 17.37
C LYS A 678 -19.29 1.78 16.85
N PRO A 679 -18.65 0.61 16.68
CA PRO A 679 -19.33 -0.63 16.29
C PRO A 679 -20.15 -1.20 17.46
N LEU A 680 -21.12 -2.08 17.17
CA LEU A 680 -21.85 -2.82 18.20
C LEU A 680 -20.95 -3.87 18.87
N VAL A 681 -20.11 -4.55 18.08
CA VAL A 681 -19.05 -5.46 18.55
C VAL A 681 -17.73 -4.73 18.43
N GLY A 682 -17.01 -4.59 19.55
CA GLY A 682 -15.81 -3.73 19.66
C GLY A 682 -14.70 -4.00 18.64
N GLN A 683 -14.64 -5.21 18.07
CA GLN A 683 -13.83 -5.54 16.89
C GLN A 683 -14.75 -5.79 15.68
N THR A 684 -14.50 -5.12 14.56
CA THR A 684 -15.26 -5.34 13.31
C THR A 684 -14.78 -6.53 12.48
N SER A 685 -13.63 -7.12 12.83
CA SER A 685 -13.01 -8.25 12.13
C SER A 685 -12.64 -9.42 13.05
N ASP A 686 -13.15 -9.44 14.28
CA ASP A 686 -12.92 -10.53 15.25
C ASP A 686 -14.21 -10.85 16.01
N PHE A 687 -14.87 -11.92 15.58
CA PHE A 687 -16.04 -12.57 16.19
C PHE A 687 -15.63 -13.91 16.81
N GLY A 688 -14.38 -14.01 17.28
CA GLY A 688 -13.83 -15.19 17.93
C GLY A 688 -14.51 -15.53 19.27
N VAL A 689 -14.20 -16.70 19.83
CA VAL A 689 -14.73 -17.20 21.11
C VAL A 689 -14.33 -16.33 22.31
N GLN A 690 -13.32 -15.48 22.14
CA GLN A 690 -12.91 -14.46 23.13
C GLN A 690 -13.69 -13.14 23.00
N THR A 691 -14.40 -12.91 21.88
CA THR A 691 -15.15 -11.67 21.67
C THR A 691 -16.40 -11.66 22.57
N PRO A 692 -16.49 -10.71 23.52
CA PRO A 692 -17.60 -10.65 24.45
C PRO A 692 -18.92 -10.41 23.70
N LYS A 693 -20.02 -10.99 24.21
CA LYS A 693 -21.34 -10.73 23.66
C LYS A 693 -21.67 -9.23 23.84
N PRO A 694 -21.94 -8.48 22.76
CA PRO A 694 -22.13 -7.04 22.88
C PRO A 694 -23.44 -6.69 23.59
N THR A 695 -23.45 -5.55 24.27
CA THR A 695 -24.61 -4.95 24.95
C THR A 695 -25.87 -4.88 24.06
N GLN A 696 -25.67 -4.80 22.74
CA GLN A 696 -26.69 -4.69 21.70
C GLN A 696 -26.71 -5.89 20.73
N ALA A 697 -26.46 -7.12 21.22
CA ALA A 697 -26.41 -8.34 20.38
C ALA A 697 -27.72 -8.69 19.66
N ASP A 698 -28.86 -8.44 20.31
CA ASP A 698 -30.21 -8.56 19.75
C ASP A 698 -30.46 -7.59 18.57
N LEU A 699 -30.00 -6.35 18.70
CA LEU A 699 -30.01 -5.36 17.63
C LEU A 699 -29.10 -5.77 16.46
N LEU A 700 -27.90 -6.30 16.75
CA LEU A 700 -27.01 -6.83 15.71
C LEU A 700 -27.65 -8.01 14.96
N ASP A 701 -28.26 -8.95 15.69
CA ASP A 701 -28.98 -10.08 15.10
C ASP A 701 -30.19 -9.63 14.27
N TYR A 702 -30.90 -8.59 14.70
CA TYR A 702 -31.98 -7.98 13.93
C TYR A 702 -31.50 -7.29 12.65
N LEU A 703 -30.41 -6.52 12.69
CA LEU A 703 -29.84 -5.88 11.51
C LEU A 703 -29.30 -6.91 10.50
N ALA A 704 -28.70 -8.00 11.00
CA ALA A 704 -28.25 -9.12 10.17
C ALA A 704 -29.42 -9.88 9.54
N ALA A 705 -30.48 -10.18 10.31
CA ALA A 705 -31.69 -10.83 9.80
C ALA A 705 -32.38 -9.96 8.74
N TYR A 706 -32.59 -8.68 9.04
CA TYR A 706 -33.20 -7.72 8.13
C TYR A 706 -32.44 -7.63 6.80
N LEU A 707 -31.10 -7.59 6.82
CA LEU A 707 -30.28 -7.55 5.61
C LEU A 707 -30.54 -8.78 4.72
N VAL A 708 -30.52 -9.98 5.28
CA VAL A 708 -30.77 -11.23 4.54
C VAL A 708 -32.22 -11.29 4.02
N GLU A 709 -33.20 -10.99 4.87
CA GLU A 709 -34.63 -10.98 4.53
C GLU A 709 -34.99 -9.97 3.43
N ASN A 710 -34.26 -8.85 3.34
CA ASN A 710 -34.50 -7.79 2.36
C ASN A 710 -33.67 -7.93 1.07
N GLY A 711 -33.02 -9.08 0.85
CA GLY A 711 -32.26 -9.38 -0.37
C GLY A 711 -30.85 -8.78 -0.38
N TRP A 712 -30.18 -8.75 0.78
CA TRP A 712 -28.82 -8.26 0.98
C TRP A 712 -28.53 -6.82 0.50
N SER A 713 -29.57 -6.00 0.37
CA SER A 713 -29.48 -4.58 0.01
C SER A 713 -28.88 -3.75 1.15
N LEU A 714 -27.71 -3.13 0.90
CA LEU A 714 -27.08 -2.23 1.86
C LEU A 714 -27.82 -0.90 1.93
N LYS A 715 -28.43 -0.43 0.84
CA LYS A 715 -29.23 0.81 0.86
C LYS A 715 -30.45 0.69 1.77
N LYS A 716 -31.17 -0.44 1.78
CA LYS A 716 -32.26 -0.68 2.73
C LYS A 716 -31.77 -0.73 4.18
N LEU A 717 -30.61 -1.32 4.44
CA LEU A 717 -30.01 -1.34 5.78
C LEU A 717 -29.64 0.08 6.26
N HIS A 718 -29.07 0.92 5.41
CA HIS A 718 -28.84 2.34 5.73
C HIS A 718 -30.15 3.09 5.97
N HIS A 719 -31.17 2.86 5.14
CA HIS A 719 -32.48 3.48 5.30
C HIS A 719 -33.07 3.14 6.67
N LEU A 720 -33.11 1.86 7.04
CA LEU A 720 -33.60 1.40 8.35
C LEU A 720 -32.91 2.11 9.52
N ILE A 721 -31.58 2.25 9.46
CA ILE A 721 -30.80 2.92 10.51
C ILE A 721 -31.13 4.41 10.56
N LEU A 722 -31.09 5.12 9.43
CA LEU A 722 -31.29 6.58 9.40
C LEU A 722 -32.74 7.01 9.71
N THR A 723 -33.73 6.15 9.44
CA THR A 723 -35.13 6.40 9.84
C THR A 723 -35.43 6.06 11.30
N SER A 724 -34.49 5.50 12.06
CA SER A 724 -34.70 5.20 13.50
C SER A 724 -34.58 6.44 14.37
N HIS A 725 -35.36 6.50 15.45
CA HIS A 725 -35.22 7.54 16.47
C HIS A 725 -33.82 7.51 17.09
N THR A 726 -33.29 6.31 17.32
CA THR A 726 -31.95 6.02 17.89
C THR A 726 -30.83 6.73 17.12
N TRP A 727 -30.87 6.75 15.78
CA TRP A 727 -29.87 7.46 14.98
C TRP A 727 -30.13 8.96 14.87
N GLN A 728 -31.39 9.40 14.94
CA GLN A 728 -31.79 10.82 14.82
C GLN A 728 -31.57 11.65 16.09
N GLN A 729 -31.19 11.02 17.21
CA GLN A 729 -30.87 11.67 18.48
C GLN A 729 -29.86 12.83 18.34
N SER A 730 -29.97 13.83 19.22
CA SER A 730 -28.92 14.83 19.46
C SER A 730 -27.65 14.17 20.02
N SER A 731 -26.50 14.82 19.81
CA SER A 731 -25.22 14.48 20.44
C SER A 731 -25.08 15.02 21.87
N GLU A 732 -25.97 15.93 22.29
CA GLU A 732 -25.94 16.56 23.61
C GLU A 732 -26.02 15.52 24.74
N VAL A 733 -25.07 15.61 25.69
CA VAL A 733 -24.98 14.71 26.83
C VAL A 733 -25.40 15.43 28.11
N THR A 734 -26.44 14.93 28.78
CA THR A 734 -26.81 15.38 30.12
C THR A 734 -25.86 14.77 31.16
N PRO A 735 -25.66 15.39 32.34
CA PRO A 735 -24.79 14.82 33.38
C PRO A 735 -25.15 13.39 33.78
N ASP A 736 -26.44 13.05 33.78
CA ASP A 736 -26.95 11.72 34.11
C ASP A 736 -26.65 10.67 33.01
N LYS A 737 -26.80 11.04 31.73
CA LYS A 737 -26.33 10.20 30.60
C LYS A 737 -24.81 10.01 30.65
N ASN A 738 -24.05 11.05 30.97
CA ASN A 738 -22.59 10.96 31.08
C ASN A 738 -22.13 10.07 32.25
N LEU A 739 -22.91 10.01 33.33
CA LEU A 739 -22.61 9.17 34.50
C LEU A 739 -22.98 7.70 34.30
N LYS A 740 -24.10 7.43 33.61
CA LYS A 740 -24.67 6.07 33.45
C LYS A 740 -24.28 5.37 32.14
N ASP A 741 -23.97 6.13 31.09
CA ASP A 741 -23.73 5.63 29.72
C ASP A 741 -22.62 6.48 29.05
N ALA A 742 -21.49 6.63 29.74
CA ALA A 742 -20.33 7.41 29.29
C ALA A 742 -19.88 6.99 27.88
N ASP A 743 -19.64 5.69 27.67
CA ASP A 743 -19.21 5.08 26.41
C ASP A 743 -20.33 4.87 25.37
N ASN A 744 -21.54 5.38 25.64
CA ASN A 744 -22.73 5.34 24.79
C ASN A 744 -23.08 3.93 24.27
N GLU A 745 -22.97 2.92 25.13
CA GLU A 745 -23.27 1.51 24.81
C GLU A 745 -24.76 1.23 24.79
N LEU A 746 -25.52 1.94 25.64
CA LEU A 746 -26.97 1.88 25.69
C LEU A 746 -27.61 2.73 24.59
N LEU A 747 -26.80 3.46 23.80
CA LEU A 747 -27.22 4.34 22.69
C LEU A 747 -28.15 5.47 23.17
N SER A 748 -27.83 6.07 24.32
CA SER A 748 -28.60 7.16 24.94
C SER A 748 -28.54 8.51 24.22
N ARG A 749 -27.70 8.64 23.19
CA ARG A 749 -27.48 9.83 22.37
C ARG A 749 -26.79 9.46 21.04
N TYR A 750 -26.60 10.43 20.14
CA TYR A 750 -25.71 10.27 18.99
C TYR A 750 -24.24 10.56 19.37
N ASN A 751 -23.28 10.03 18.61
CA ASN A 751 -21.85 10.30 18.81
C ASN A 751 -21.35 11.35 17.80
N ARG A 752 -20.94 12.53 18.30
CA ARG A 752 -20.20 13.53 17.51
C ARG A 752 -18.95 12.89 16.91
N GLN A 753 -18.75 13.06 15.60
CA GLN A 753 -17.67 12.42 14.83
C GLN A 753 -16.85 13.49 14.09
N ARG A 754 -15.50 13.38 14.11
CA ARG A 754 -14.61 14.20 13.29
C ARG A 754 -14.78 13.80 11.81
N LEU A 755 -14.75 14.76 10.89
CA LEU A 755 -14.69 14.42 9.46
C LEU A 755 -13.40 13.66 9.15
N ASP A 756 -13.50 12.50 8.51
CA ASP A 756 -12.32 11.82 7.94
C ASP A 756 -11.65 12.67 6.83
N TYR A 757 -10.39 12.34 6.51
CA TYR A 757 -9.58 13.12 5.59
C TYR A 757 -10.28 13.41 4.25
N GLU A 758 -10.89 12.38 3.66
CA GLU A 758 -11.57 12.46 2.38
C GLU A 758 -12.79 13.39 2.46
N THR A 759 -13.62 13.25 3.49
CA THR A 759 -14.80 14.10 3.68
C THR A 759 -14.42 15.54 4.00
N MET A 760 -13.36 15.75 4.80
CA MET A 760 -12.81 17.07 5.12
C MET A 760 -12.30 17.75 3.84
N ARG A 761 -11.46 17.09 3.04
CA ARG A 761 -10.93 17.63 1.78
C ARG A 761 -12.05 17.93 0.79
N ASP A 762 -12.99 17.00 0.60
CA ASP A 762 -14.09 17.17 -0.33
C ASP A 762 -15.02 18.32 0.10
N ALA A 763 -15.31 18.48 1.39
CA ALA A 763 -16.09 19.61 1.92
C ALA A 763 -15.39 20.96 1.72
N LEU A 764 -14.07 21.03 1.92
CA LEU A 764 -13.28 22.25 1.68
C LEU A 764 -13.33 22.66 0.19
N LEU A 765 -13.22 21.70 -0.73
CA LEU A 765 -13.28 21.94 -2.17
C LEU A 765 -14.71 22.27 -2.66
N GLN A 766 -15.74 21.75 -1.99
CA GLN A 766 -17.15 22.10 -2.22
C GLN A 766 -17.49 23.50 -1.69
N ALA A 767 -16.82 23.96 -0.62
CA ALA A 767 -16.94 25.32 -0.11
C ALA A 767 -16.21 26.32 -1.02
N SER A 768 -14.99 25.99 -1.49
CA SER A 768 -14.24 26.83 -2.44
C SER A 768 -14.80 26.80 -3.88
N ALA A 769 -15.68 25.83 -4.20
CA ALA A 769 -16.20 25.55 -5.53
C ALA A 769 -15.10 25.23 -6.57
N ASP A 770 -14.10 24.46 -6.16
CA ASP A 770 -13.14 23.83 -7.07
C ASP A 770 -13.51 22.36 -7.39
N LEU A 771 -14.33 21.69 -6.55
CA LEU A 771 -14.78 20.30 -6.75
C LEU A 771 -15.83 20.17 -7.86
N ASP A 772 -15.61 19.25 -8.82
CA ASP A 772 -16.59 18.87 -9.83
C ASP A 772 -17.16 17.46 -9.54
N LEU A 773 -18.46 17.41 -9.22
CA LEU A 773 -19.18 16.17 -8.93
C LEU A 773 -19.56 15.37 -10.18
N GLY A 774 -19.45 15.96 -11.38
CA GLY A 774 -19.62 15.26 -12.65
C GLY A 774 -18.44 14.34 -13.00
N ILE A 775 -17.25 14.62 -12.46
CA ILE A 775 -16.05 13.80 -12.71
C ILE A 775 -16.08 12.56 -11.83
N THR A 776 -16.33 11.40 -12.44
CA THR A 776 -16.40 10.11 -11.75
C THR A 776 -15.49 9.07 -12.40
N GLY A 777 -14.85 8.25 -11.56
CA GLY A 777 -14.02 7.10 -11.98
C GLY A 777 -12.80 7.43 -12.84
N GLY A 778 -12.27 6.40 -13.51
CA GLY A 778 -11.05 6.46 -14.31
C GLY A 778 -9.78 6.38 -13.47
N ARG A 779 -8.62 6.61 -14.10
CA ARG A 779 -7.31 6.49 -13.43
C ARG A 779 -7.20 7.38 -12.18
N ALA A 780 -6.49 6.88 -11.17
CA ALA A 780 -6.19 7.65 -9.96
C ALA A 780 -5.22 8.80 -10.28
N LEU A 781 -5.39 9.94 -9.61
CA LEU A 781 -4.51 11.11 -9.79
C LEU A 781 -3.58 11.31 -8.60
N ALA A 782 -2.32 11.70 -8.85
CA ALA A 782 -1.44 12.21 -7.80
C ALA A 782 -2.02 13.49 -7.17
N TYR A 783 -1.71 13.74 -5.90
CA TYR A 783 -2.28 14.86 -5.12
C TYR A 783 -1.86 16.25 -5.64
N ASP A 784 -0.76 16.33 -6.38
CA ASP A 784 -0.20 17.51 -7.03
C ASP A 784 -0.61 17.65 -8.51
N ALA A 785 -1.39 16.71 -9.05
CA ALA A 785 -1.86 16.80 -10.43
C ALA A 785 -2.77 18.04 -10.63
N PRO A 786 -2.66 18.79 -11.74
CA PRO A 786 -3.38 20.07 -11.93
C PRO A 786 -4.91 20.02 -11.82
N ASN A 787 -5.50 18.83 -11.93
CA ASN A 787 -6.94 18.56 -11.81
C ASN A 787 -7.31 17.66 -10.61
N ALA A 788 -6.40 17.44 -9.65
CA ALA A 788 -6.69 16.67 -8.43
C ALA A 788 -7.78 17.33 -7.56
N ASP A 789 -7.81 18.66 -7.50
CA ASP A 789 -8.82 19.44 -6.76
C ASP A 789 -10.21 19.45 -7.40
N ALA A 790 -10.30 19.15 -8.70
CA ALA A 790 -11.59 18.92 -9.36
C ALA A 790 -12.20 17.56 -9.00
N ARG A 791 -11.47 16.66 -8.34
CA ARG A 791 -11.92 15.29 -8.02
C ARG A 791 -12.16 15.06 -6.53
N ARG A 792 -13.21 14.28 -6.26
CA ARG A 792 -13.46 13.59 -4.98
C ARG A 792 -12.20 12.84 -4.55
N SER A 793 -11.87 12.90 -3.27
CA SER A 793 -10.62 12.35 -2.71
C SER A 793 -10.50 10.82 -2.87
N VAL A 794 -11.60 10.09 -3.06
CA VAL A 794 -11.61 8.66 -3.40
C VAL A 794 -10.97 8.34 -4.76
N PHE A 795 -10.84 9.32 -5.67
CA PHE A 795 -10.22 9.15 -6.99
C PHE A 795 -8.74 9.59 -7.04
N LEU A 796 -8.12 9.86 -5.88
CA LEU A 796 -6.70 10.16 -5.77
C LEU A 796 -5.86 8.90 -5.52
N LEU A 797 -4.57 8.98 -5.83
CA LEU A 797 -3.61 7.89 -5.78
C LEU A 797 -3.35 7.45 -4.34
N VAL A 798 -3.67 6.19 -4.03
CA VAL A 798 -3.29 5.54 -2.78
C VAL A 798 -1.99 4.80 -3.01
N ASN A 799 -0.86 5.44 -2.73
CA ASN A 799 0.44 4.76 -2.70
C ASN A 799 0.54 3.91 -1.41
N ARG A 800 1.09 2.70 -1.55
CA ARG A 800 1.20 1.69 -0.49
C ARG A 800 2.10 2.15 0.66
N TYR A 801 3.35 2.56 0.38
CA TYR A 801 4.29 3.02 1.43
C TYR A 801 4.48 4.54 1.48
N ASP A 802 4.54 5.22 0.34
CA ASP A 802 4.70 6.68 0.29
C ASP A 802 3.32 7.35 0.43
N GLN A 803 2.68 7.04 1.56
CA GLN A 803 1.44 7.67 2.02
C GLN A 803 1.71 9.17 2.22
N PRO A 804 1.03 10.08 1.51
CA PRO A 804 1.20 11.50 1.73
C PRO A 804 0.90 11.84 3.19
N THR A 805 1.76 12.63 3.82
CA THR A 805 1.77 12.82 5.29
C THR A 805 0.47 13.42 5.83
N VAL A 806 -0.28 14.15 5.01
CA VAL A 806 -1.54 14.79 5.40
C VAL A 806 -2.68 13.75 5.58
N PRO A 807 -3.04 12.89 4.61
CA PRO A 807 -3.94 11.76 4.84
C PRO A 807 -3.63 10.96 6.11
N ALA A 808 -2.37 10.57 6.32
CA ALA A 808 -1.95 9.78 7.48
C ALA A 808 -2.18 10.53 8.81
N MET A 809 -1.90 11.83 8.85
CA MET A 809 -2.17 12.70 10.02
C MET A 809 -3.67 12.86 10.33
N PHE A 810 -4.56 12.57 9.39
CA PHE A 810 -6.02 12.62 9.58
C PHE A 810 -6.67 11.22 9.67
N ASP A 811 -5.88 10.22 10.07
CA ASP A 811 -6.26 8.82 10.36
C ASP A 811 -6.73 8.01 9.12
N PHE A 812 -6.18 8.31 7.93
CA PHE A 812 -6.37 7.48 6.74
C PHE A 812 -5.86 6.04 6.97
N ALA A 813 -6.56 5.05 6.42
CA ALA A 813 -6.22 3.64 6.62
C ALA A 813 -4.92 3.26 5.90
N ASN A 814 -3.94 2.67 6.62
CA ASN A 814 -2.74 2.12 6.00
C ASN A 814 -3.13 0.98 5.04
N PRO A 815 -2.85 1.09 3.72
CA PRO A 815 -3.21 0.08 2.73
C PRO A 815 -2.32 -1.18 2.76
N ASP A 816 -1.23 -1.23 3.54
CA ASP A 816 -0.34 -2.40 3.66
C ASP A 816 -1.05 -3.68 4.14
N SER A 817 -2.18 -3.55 4.84
CA SER A 817 -2.89 -4.68 5.44
C SER A 817 -4.40 -4.42 5.51
N HIS A 818 -5.18 -5.47 5.76
CA HIS A 818 -6.61 -5.35 6.02
C HIS A 818 -6.87 -4.40 7.20
N SER A 819 -7.49 -3.24 6.91
CA SER A 819 -7.93 -2.31 7.95
C SER A 819 -9.34 -2.69 8.43
N PRO A 820 -9.52 -3.05 9.72
CA PRO A 820 -10.85 -3.37 10.25
C PRO A 820 -11.69 -2.11 10.46
N MET A 821 -11.04 -1.02 10.88
CA MET A 821 -11.59 0.30 11.21
C MET A 821 -10.45 1.32 11.29
N ARG A 822 -10.77 2.61 11.14
CA ARG A 822 -9.85 3.73 11.42
C ARG A 822 -9.95 4.12 12.90
N TYR A 823 -8.81 4.36 13.54
CA TYR A 823 -8.76 4.89 14.91
C TYR A 823 -8.72 6.41 14.85
N VAL A 824 -9.82 7.08 15.20
CA VAL A 824 -9.91 8.55 15.12
C VAL A 824 -9.09 9.19 16.24
N THR A 825 -8.11 9.98 15.86
CA THR A 825 -7.31 10.83 16.74
C THR A 825 -7.79 12.29 16.66
N THR A 826 -7.38 13.09 17.65
CA THR A 826 -7.52 14.54 17.65
C THR A 826 -6.25 15.12 18.25
N VAL A 827 -5.36 15.64 17.41
CA VAL A 827 -3.99 16.04 17.80
C VAL A 827 -3.65 17.47 17.35
N PRO A 828 -2.80 18.22 18.08
CA PRO A 828 -2.49 19.62 17.75
C PRO A 828 -1.97 19.84 16.32
N GLN A 829 -1.29 18.85 15.74
CA GLN A 829 -0.80 18.88 14.36
C GLN A 829 -1.91 19.05 13.33
N GLN A 830 -3.09 18.46 13.56
CA GLN A 830 -4.26 18.61 12.68
C GLN A 830 -4.77 20.06 12.69
N ALA A 831 -4.88 20.67 13.88
CA ALA A 831 -5.24 22.09 14.01
C ALA A 831 -4.19 23.02 13.40
N LEU A 832 -2.90 22.74 13.61
CA LEU A 832 -1.80 23.51 13.00
C LEU A 832 -1.80 23.40 11.46
N PHE A 833 -2.19 22.27 10.89
CA PHE A 833 -2.40 22.13 9.44
C PHE A 833 -3.58 22.98 8.94
N LEU A 834 -4.71 22.98 9.67
CA LEU A 834 -5.88 23.79 9.32
C LEU A 834 -5.59 25.29 9.39
N MET A 835 -4.69 25.72 10.30
CA MET A 835 -4.22 27.09 10.42
C MET A 835 -3.18 27.50 9.36
N ASN A 836 -2.17 26.66 9.09
CA ASN A 836 -0.93 27.10 8.43
C ASN A 836 -0.68 26.49 7.03
N SER A 837 -1.45 25.50 6.59
CA SER A 837 -1.15 24.83 5.32
C SER A 837 -1.48 25.71 4.10
N PRO A 838 -0.64 25.70 3.03
CA PRO A 838 -0.94 26.39 1.78
C PRO A 838 -2.25 25.94 1.13
N PHE A 839 -2.66 24.67 1.33
CA PHE A 839 -3.94 24.17 0.84
C PHE A 839 -5.12 24.92 1.47
N MET A 840 -5.11 25.11 2.80
CA MET A 840 -6.18 25.76 3.53
C MET A 840 -6.29 27.25 3.21
N SER A 841 -5.18 27.98 3.19
CA SER A 841 -5.19 29.41 2.84
C SER A 841 -5.60 29.64 1.38
N GLN A 842 -5.23 28.73 0.46
CA GLN A 842 -5.79 28.70 -0.90
C GLN A 842 -7.31 28.45 -0.89
N ARG A 843 -7.82 27.41 -0.21
CA ARG A 843 -9.27 27.11 -0.21
C ARG A 843 -10.09 28.26 0.38
N ALA A 844 -9.60 28.87 1.45
CA ALA A 844 -10.21 30.05 2.06
C ALA A 844 -10.16 31.29 1.15
N GLY A 845 -9.06 31.50 0.41
CA GLY A 845 -8.96 32.52 -0.63
C GLY A 845 -9.98 32.31 -1.75
N ARG A 846 -10.05 31.10 -2.29
CA ARG A 846 -11.01 30.68 -3.33
C ARG A 846 -12.46 30.80 -2.87
N ALA A 847 -12.78 30.43 -1.63
CA ALA A 847 -14.13 30.62 -1.08
C ALA A 847 -14.51 32.11 -0.98
N ALA A 848 -13.56 32.99 -0.60
CA ALA A 848 -13.78 34.44 -0.60
C ALA A 848 -13.92 35.01 -2.03
N GLU A 849 -13.09 34.60 -2.99
CA GLU A 849 -13.23 34.95 -4.43
C GLU A 849 -14.60 34.55 -5.00
N LYS A 850 -15.20 33.47 -4.50
CA LYS A 850 -16.48 32.91 -4.94
C LYS A 850 -17.67 33.35 -4.08
N THR A 851 -17.48 34.33 -3.19
CA THR A 851 -18.56 34.94 -2.39
C THR A 851 -19.00 36.25 -3.03
N GLU A 852 -20.31 36.46 -3.21
CA GLU A 852 -20.83 37.73 -3.74
C GLU A 852 -20.61 38.85 -2.70
N VAL A 853 -19.88 39.89 -3.08
CA VAL A 853 -19.70 41.14 -2.33
C VAL A 853 -20.25 42.29 -3.16
N LYS A 854 -20.99 43.23 -2.55
CA LYS A 854 -21.57 44.37 -3.26
C LYS A 854 -20.80 45.65 -2.99
N GLY A 855 -20.21 46.21 -4.05
CA GLY A 855 -19.31 47.36 -3.94
C GLY A 855 -17.94 46.96 -3.41
N SER A 856 -17.25 47.91 -2.76
CA SER A 856 -15.88 47.74 -2.25
C SER A 856 -15.79 47.36 -0.76
N ALA A 857 -16.90 47.36 -0.03
CA ALA A 857 -16.96 47.05 1.39
C ALA A 857 -17.48 45.63 1.65
N ILE A 858 -16.95 44.97 2.68
CA ILE A 858 -17.48 43.69 3.17
C ILE A 858 -18.60 44.04 4.16
N ASP A 859 -19.85 43.88 3.75
CA ASP A 859 -21.03 44.15 4.57
C ASP A 859 -21.58 42.87 5.25
N SER A 860 -22.65 43.02 6.04
CA SER A 860 -23.32 41.90 6.68
C SER A 860 -23.91 40.89 5.69
N LYS A 861 -24.21 41.31 4.45
CA LYS A 861 -24.65 40.40 3.39
C LYS A 861 -23.48 39.59 2.83
N ALA A 862 -22.30 40.17 2.61
CA ALA A 862 -21.09 39.44 2.24
C ALA A 862 -20.71 38.41 3.30
N ILE A 863 -20.88 38.73 4.59
CA ILE A 863 -20.74 37.77 5.69
C ILE A 863 -21.78 36.64 5.58
N ALA A 864 -23.07 36.95 5.42
CA ALA A 864 -24.12 35.93 5.27
C ALA A 864 -23.87 35.01 4.06
N ASN A 865 -23.54 35.57 2.90
CA ASN A 865 -23.17 34.83 1.69
C ASN A 865 -21.99 33.87 1.93
N LEU A 866 -21.01 34.26 2.76
CA LEU A 866 -19.90 33.38 3.13
C LEU A 866 -20.35 32.25 4.07
N TYR A 867 -21.23 32.51 5.03
CA TYR A 867 -21.83 31.48 5.88
C TYR A 867 -22.67 30.49 5.06
N HIS A 868 -23.45 30.95 4.07
CA HIS A 868 -24.18 30.08 3.14
C HIS A 868 -23.23 29.19 2.31
N ARG A 869 -22.04 29.72 1.97
CA ARG A 869 -20.99 28.99 1.24
C ARG A 869 -20.23 27.98 2.08
N VAL A 870 -19.91 28.29 3.34
CA VAL A 870 -19.03 27.46 4.19
C VAL A 870 -19.82 26.59 5.17
N LEU A 871 -20.73 27.18 5.95
CA LEU A 871 -21.50 26.48 7.01
C LEU A 871 -22.91 26.05 6.58
N ARG A 872 -23.37 26.44 5.38
CA ARG A 872 -24.66 26.03 4.78
C ARG A 872 -25.90 26.46 5.58
N ARG A 873 -25.78 27.48 6.42
CA ARG A 873 -26.85 28.11 7.20
C ARG A 873 -26.71 29.63 7.25
N GLU A 874 -27.73 30.31 7.75
CA GLU A 874 -27.63 31.73 8.12
C GLU A 874 -26.67 31.91 9.32
N PRO A 875 -25.90 33.02 9.38
CA PRO A 875 -25.23 33.43 10.61
C PRO A 875 -26.26 33.92 11.64
N ARG A 876 -25.99 33.70 12.92
CA ARG A 876 -26.75 34.35 14.00
C ARG A 876 -26.35 35.84 14.12
N PRO A 877 -27.17 36.71 14.74
CA PRO A 877 -26.81 38.12 14.93
C PRO A 877 -25.48 38.35 15.65
N ASP A 878 -25.16 37.53 16.66
CA ASP A 878 -23.88 37.55 17.37
C ASP A 878 -22.69 37.16 16.46
N GLU A 879 -22.91 36.23 15.54
CA GLU A 879 -21.90 35.81 14.57
C GLU A 879 -21.63 36.87 13.50
N VAL A 880 -22.67 37.57 13.04
CA VAL A 880 -22.50 38.73 12.13
C VAL A 880 -21.69 39.83 12.81
N GLU A 881 -21.96 40.12 14.09
CA GLU A 881 -21.21 41.13 14.83
C GLU A 881 -19.74 40.71 15.05
N MET A 882 -19.49 39.47 15.51
CA MET A 882 -18.13 38.95 15.67
C MET A 882 -17.34 38.93 14.36
N ALA A 883 -17.96 38.47 13.27
CA ALA A 883 -17.35 38.46 11.94
C ALA A 883 -17.03 39.88 11.43
N SER A 884 -17.93 40.83 11.66
CA SER A 884 -17.72 42.24 11.26
C SER A 884 -16.53 42.87 11.97
N ARG A 885 -16.40 42.65 13.29
CA ARG A 885 -15.25 43.12 14.08
C ARG A 885 -13.95 42.46 13.61
N PHE A 886 -13.94 41.13 13.44
CA PHE A 886 -12.79 40.39 12.94
C PHE A 886 -12.31 40.88 11.56
N ILE A 887 -13.23 41.21 10.66
CA ILE A 887 -12.91 41.80 9.34
C ILE A 887 -12.26 43.18 9.48
N GLN A 888 -12.73 44.02 10.41
CA GLN A 888 -12.19 45.36 10.66
C GLN A 888 -10.77 45.27 11.24
N ASP A 889 -10.57 44.45 12.28
CA ASP A 889 -9.25 44.21 12.89
C ASP A 889 -8.26 43.66 11.85
N SER A 890 -8.72 42.73 11.01
CA SER A 890 -7.92 42.11 9.95
C SER A 890 -7.47 43.11 8.88
N ASP A 891 -8.35 44.01 8.42
CA ASP A 891 -7.95 45.04 7.44
C ASP A 891 -7.06 46.12 8.06
N GLU A 892 -7.29 46.51 9.32
CA GLU A 892 -6.40 47.44 10.02
C GLU A 892 -4.98 46.86 10.18
N LEU A 893 -4.86 45.62 10.63
CA LEU A 893 -3.57 44.92 10.72
C LEU A 893 -2.88 44.80 9.35
N ARG A 894 -3.64 44.54 8.29
CA ARG A 894 -3.13 44.52 6.91
C ARG A 894 -2.60 45.90 6.50
N LEU A 895 -3.35 46.97 6.75
CA LEU A 895 -2.95 48.36 6.42
C LEU A 895 -1.74 48.85 7.23
N ARG A 896 -1.65 48.47 8.51
CA ARG A 896 -0.48 48.75 9.39
C ARG A 896 0.80 48.05 8.91
N SER A 897 0.70 46.99 8.10
CA SER A 897 1.86 46.20 7.65
C SER A 897 2.67 46.79 6.48
N ASN A 898 2.29 47.97 5.97
CA ASN A 898 2.85 48.62 4.77
C ASN A 898 4.27 49.24 4.97
N ALA A 899 5.22 48.49 5.52
CA ALA A 899 6.62 48.94 5.67
C ALA A 899 7.41 49.03 4.34
N PHE A 900 6.81 48.56 3.23
CA PHE A 900 7.44 48.41 1.91
C PHE A 900 7.21 49.60 0.98
N ILE A 901 7.26 50.83 1.51
CA ILE A 901 7.11 52.06 0.71
C ILE A 901 8.42 52.39 -0.03
N TRP A 902 8.92 51.44 -0.83
CA TRP A 902 9.93 51.70 -1.84
C TRP A 902 9.25 52.26 -3.09
N THR A 903 9.64 53.46 -3.51
CA THR A 903 9.25 54.04 -4.79
C THR A 903 10.46 54.33 -5.65
N TYR A 904 10.32 54.09 -6.96
CA TYR A 904 11.42 54.07 -7.91
C TYR A 904 11.24 55.19 -8.91
N GLY A 905 12.34 55.87 -9.23
CA GLY A 905 12.28 57.06 -10.07
C GLY A 905 13.64 57.65 -10.34
N TYR A 906 13.63 58.93 -10.70
CA TYR A 906 14.80 59.67 -11.12
C TYR A 906 14.73 61.12 -10.62
N ALA A 907 15.90 61.75 -10.51
CA ALA A 907 16.05 63.15 -10.13
C ALA A 907 17.30 63.71 -10.82
N LYS A 908 17.42 65.04 -10.91
CA LYS A 908 18.70 65.67 -11.23
C LYS A 908 19.53 65.80 -9.95
N VAL A 909 20.83 65.59 -10.05
CA VAL A 909 21.80 65.98 -9.02
C VAL A 909 22.50 67.25 -9.50
N THR A 910 22.76 68.18 -8.60
CA THR A 910 23.42 69.46 -8.90
C THR A 910 24.55 69.73 -7.92
N THR A 911 25.74 70.04 -8.42
CA THR A 911 26.89 70.42 -7.59
C THR A 911 26.91 71.94 -7.35
N ASP A 912 26.90 72.36 -6.09
CA ASP A 912 27.18 73.75 -5.72
C ASP A 912 28.66 74.08 -6.00
N VAL A 913 28.89 75.05 -6.89
CA VAL A 913 30.22 75.36 -7.44
C VAL A 913 31.15 76.02 -6.40
N ALA A 914 30.59 76.61 -5.33
CA ALA A 914 31.37 77.30 -4.30
C ALA A 914 31.84 76.37 -3.15
N SER A 915 31.08 75.31 -2.86
CA SER A 915 31.33 74.39 -1.75
C SER A 915 31.61 72.93 -2.17
N GLY A 916 31.41 72.59 -3.45
CA GLY A 916 31.61 71.25 -3.99
C GLY A 916 30.58 70.22 -3.53
N LYS A 917 29.48 70.65 -2.91
CA LYS A 917 28.43 69.77 -2.38
C LYS A 917 27.42 69.39 -3.46
N HIS A 918 26.97 68.15 -3.44
CA HIS A 918 25.87 67.68 -4.29
C HIS A 918 24.52 67.87 -3.59
N GLU A 919 23.53 68.33 -4.34
CA GLU A 919 22.13 68.43 -3.91
C GLU A 919 21.22 67.60 -4.81
N LEU A 920 20.15 67.04 -4.24
CA LEU A 920 19.18 66.21 -4.95
C LEU A 920 17.95 67.03 -5.33
N GLY A 921 17.69 67.17 -6.62
CA GLY A 921 16.51 67.83 -7.16
C GLY A 921 15.21 67.02 -6.98
N ALA A 922 14.11 67.58 -7.45
CA ALA A 922 12.78 66.97 -7.29
C ALA A 922 12.68 65.57 -7.92
N PHE A 923 12.34 64.58 -7.09
CA PHE A 923 12.12 63.19 -7.48
C PHE A 923 10.87 63.04 -8.36
N LYS A 924 11.03 62.32 -9.48
CA LYS A 924 9.95 61.92 -10.39
C LYS A 924 9.89 60.39 -10.46
N ARG A 925 8.70 59.80 -10.24
CA ARG A 925 8.51 58.34 -10.35
C ARG A 925 8.69 57.86 -11.78
N PHE A 926 9.26 56.66 -11.92
CA PHE A 926 9.22 55.90 -13.17
C PHE A 926 7.78 55.52 -13.51
N GLN A 927 7.45 55.50 -14.81
CA GLN A 927 6.08 55.25 -15.30
C GLN A 927 5.91 53.82 -15.84
N HIS A 928 7.00 53.15 -16.24
CA HIS A 928 6.95 51.86 -16.92
C HIS A 928 7.68 50.77 -16.11
N PHE A 929 7.11 49.58 -16.11
CA PHE A 929 7.61 48.41 -15.39
C PHE A 929 7.54 47.17 -16.28
N GLY A 930 8.64 46.41 -16.39
CA GLY A 930 8.64 45.23 -17.26
C GLY A 930 9.98 44.54 -17.41
N LYS A 931 10.06 43.66 -18.41
CA LYS A 931 11.28 42.92 -18.80
C LYS A 931 11.74 43.42 -20.17
N THR A 932 12.98 43.87 -20.26
CA THR A 932 13.67 44.05 -21.56
C THR A 932 14.35 42.74 -21.98
N ALA A 933 14.89 42.68 -23.21
CA ALA A 933 15.42 41.45 -23.81
C ALA A 933 16.56 40.76 -23.02
N GLN A 934 17.16 41.44 -22.03
CA GLN A 934 18.21 40.93 -21.15
C GLN A 934 17.70 40.90 -19.69
N THR A 935 16.83 39.92 -19.45
CA THR A 935 16.37 39.35 -18.17
C THR A 935 16.52 40.17 -16.87
N LYS A 936 15.41 40.83 -16.48
CA LYS A 936 14.92 41.05 -15.09
C LYS A 936 13.79 42.09 -15.10
N ASN A 937 12.83 41.97 -14.18
CA ASN A 937 11.82 42.99 -13.93
C ASN A 937 12.50 44.28 -13.43
N ARG A 938 12.17 45.43 -14.03
CA ARG A 938 12.77 46.74 -13.70
C ARG A 938 11.78 47.89 -13.93
N TRP A 939 12.04 49.01 -13.27
CA TRP A 939 11.36 50.30 -13.47
C TRP A 939 12.20 51.25 -14.34
N PHE A 940 11.54 52.00 -15.24
CA PHE A 940 12.17 52.91 -16.20
C PHE A 940 11.19 54.04 -16.64
N PRO A 941 11.67 55.18 -17.21
CA PRO A 941 10.89 56.41 -17.29
C PRO A 941 9.99 56.58 -18.52
N ALA A 942 10.25 55.85 -19.62
CA ALA A 942 9.57 56.02 -20.90
C ALA A 942 9.25 54.65 -21.56
N ASP A 943 8.35 54.62 -22.55
CA ASP A 943 7.93 53.38 -23.25
C ASP A 943 9.08 52.65 -23.97
N THR A 944 10.12 53.36 -24.41
CA THR A 944 11.28 52.78 -25.09
C THR A 944 12.51 52.72 -24.19
N PHE A 945 13.28 51.62 -24.31
CA PHE A 945 14.53 51.43 -23.58
C PHE A 945 15.65 50.89 -24.50
N PRO A 946 16.83 51.54 -24.59
CA PRO A 946 17.12 52.86 -24.03
C PRO A 946 16.29 53.97 -24.68
N ASP A 947 16.12 55.07 -23.95
CA ASP A 947 15.41 56.25 -24.43
C ASP A 947 16.36 57.35 -24.96
N LYS A 948 15.84 58.28 -25.76
CA LYS A 948 16.61 59.42 -26.32
C LYS A 948 16.96 60.50 -25.29
N GLU A 949 16.05 60.82 -24.37
CA GLU A 949 16.27 61.78 -23.28
C GLU A 949 16.98 61.06 -22.12
N PHE A 950 16.37 60.00 -21.61
CA PHE A 950 16.79 59.35 -20.38
C PHE A 950 17.93 58.33 -20.53
N GLY A 951 18.24 57.90 -21.75
CA GLY A 951 19.30 56.93 -22.02
C GLY A 951 19.00 55.54 -21.45
N HIS A 952 19.98 54.96 -20.75
CA HIS A 952 19.89 53.60 -20.18
C HIS A 952 19.34 53.55 -18.74
N ILE A 953 18.71 54.62 -18.22
CA ILE A 953 18.32 54.67 -16.81
C ILE A 953 17.29 53.59 -16.43
N PHE A 954 17.58 52.82 -15.38
CA PHE A 954 16.61 51.90 -14.76
C PHE A 954 16.98 51.57 -13.31
N VAL A 955 16.00 51.07 -12.57
CA VAL A 955 16.20 50.41 -11.28
C VAL A 955 15.56 49.01 -11.31
N ALA A 956 16.33 48.01 -10.91
CA ALA A 956 15.89 46.66 -10.55
C ALA A 956 16.40 46.31 -9.14
N GLY A 957 15.79 45.33 -8.47
CA GLY A 957 16.03 45.09 -7.03
C GLY A 957 17.49 45.01 -6.56
N ASN A 958 18.41 44.47 -7.38
CA ASN A 958 19.83 44.38 -7.01
C ASN A 958 20.80 45.08 -7.99
N ASN A 959 20.29 45.79 -9.00
CA ASN A 959 21.12 46.50 -9.98
C ASN A 959 20.38 47.64 -10.70
N GLY A 960 21.12 48.65 -11.14
CA GLY A 960 20.57 49.79 -11.87
C GLY A 960 21.60 50.41 -12.82
N HIS A 961 21.21 51.54 -13.41
CA HIS A 961 22.07 52.35 -14.27
C HIS A 961 21.57 53.81 -14.21
N PRO A 962 22.45 54.83 -14.11
CA PRO A 962 22.07 56.24 -14.20
C PRO A 962 21.65 56.64 -15.63
N GLY A 963 20.99 57.79 -15.76
CA GLY A 963 20.63 58.43 -17.02
C GLY A 963 21.49 59.67 -17.31
N ARG A 964 21.44 60.16 -18.55
CA ARG A 964 22.38 61.19 -19.06
C ARG A 964 22.46 62.48 -18.24
N GLU A 965 21.31 62.95 -17.75
CA GLU A 965 21.20 64.15 -16.91
C GLU A 965 20.45 63.83 -15.59
N PHE A 966 20.32 62.56 -15.25
CA PHE A 966 19.37 62.07 -14.25
C PHE A 966 19.92 60.88 -13.47
N ALA A 967 20.05 61.04 -12.16
CA ALA A 967 20.37 59.93 -11.27
C ALA A 967 19.20 58.95 -11.16
N ALA A 968 19.51 57.66 -11.04
CA ALA A 968 18.56 56.62 -10.68
C ALA A 968 18.30 56.64 -9.17
N VAL A 969 17.03 56.66 -8.73
CA VAL A 969 16.66 56.87 -7.33
C VAL A 969 15.75 55.76 -6.83
N MET A 970 16.15 55.13 -5.72
CA MET A 970 15.31 54.30 -4.84
C MET A 970 14.95 55.12 -3.61
N GLN A 971 13.70 55.57 -3.50
CA GLN A 971 13.22 56.35 -2.36
C GLN A 971 12.40 55.47 -1.42
N TRP A 972 12.76 55.41 -0.14
CA TRP A 972 11.99 54.77 0.92
C TRP A 972 11.32 55.82 1.81
N THR A 973 10.04 55.63 2.15
CA THR A 973 9.30 56.53 3.06
C THR A 973 9.15 55.90 4.44
N SER A 974 9.49 56.64 5.49
CA SER A 974 9.37 56.21 6.88
C SER A 974 7.91 56.10 7.33
N PRO A 975 7.48 54.95 7.89
CA PRO A 975 6.26 54.83 8.69
C PRO A 975 6.49 55.12 10.19
N TYR A 976 7.74 55.36 10.61
CA TYR A 976 8.14 55.49 12.01
C TYR A 976 8.28 56.94 12.45
N GLU A 977 7.86 57.22 13.68
CA GLU A 977 7.93 58.54 14.31
C GLU A 977 9.00 58.55 15.41
N LYS A 978 10.07 59.33 15.20
CA LYS A 978 11.21 59.53 16.12
C LYS A 978 11.96 58.24 16.46
N GLU A 979 12.16 57.39 15.45
CA GLU A 979 12.98 56.18 15.59
C GLU A 979 14.35 56.34 14.92
N ARG A 980 15.39 55.82 15.56
CA ARG A 980 16.76 55.79 15.03
C ARG A 980 16.91 54.62 14.05
N LEU A 981 17.16 54.92 12.79
CA LEU A 981 17.37 53.94 11.73
C LEU A 981 18.82 53.97 11.24
N ARG A 982 19.32 52.81 10.82
CA ARG A 982 20.59 52.63 10.11
C ARG A 982 20.32 52.24 8.66
N PHE A 983 21.08 52.85 7.76
CA PHE A 983 20.96 52.69 6.31
C PHE A 983 22.31 52.18 5.80
N THR A 984 22.36 50.93 5.34
CA THR A 984 23.60 50.25 4.94
C THR A 984 23.50 49.63 3.55
N GLY A 985 24.64 49.34 2.92
CA GLY A 985 24.68 48.44 1.77
C GLY A 985 25.83 48.75 0.80
N THR A 986 26.47 47.70 0.28
CA THR A 986 27.58 47.84 -0.66
C THR A 986 27.10 48.23 -2.06
N MET A 987 27.65 49.29 -2.63
CA MET A 987 27.55 49.58 -4.07
C MET A 987 28.80 49.06 -4.77
N LYS A 988 28.65 48.36 -5.89
CA LYS A 988 29.76 47.80 -6.68
C LYS A 988 29.58 48.06 -8.17
N ARG A 989 30.67 48.38 -8.86
CA ARG A 989 30.73 48.68 -10.29
C ARG A 989 31.67 47.68 -10.99
N ALA A 990 31.12 46.77 -11.80
CA ALA A 990 31.90 45.68 -12.40
C ALA A 990 32.70 46.10 -13.65
N SER A 991 32.34 47.22 -14.29
CA SER A 991 33.01 47.71 -15.49
C SER A 991 34.37 48.37 -15.19
N GLU A 992 35.35 48.07 -16.03
CA GLU A 992 36.65 48.78 -16.15
C GLU A 992 36.55 50.13 -16.89
N ARG A 993 35.47 50.36 -17.64
CA ARG A 993 35.27 51.51 -18.54
C ARG A 993 34.28 52.52 -17.94
N GLY A 994 34.39 53.78 -18.34
CA GLY A 994 33.58 54.90 -17.83
C GLY A 994 34.21 55.57 -16.62
N ASN A 995 33.56 56.62 -16.10
CA ASN A 995 34.18 57.52 -15.13
C ASN A 995 33.96 57.09 -13.66
N GLY A 996 32.91 56.32 -13.38
CA GLY A 996 32.50 55.94 -12.04
C GLY A 996 31.08 56.38 -11.74
N THR A 997 30.45 55.71 -10.77
CA THR A 997 29.04 55.92 -10.42
C THR A 997 28.97 56.46 -9.00
N ARG A 998 28.37 57.64 -8.82
CA ARG A 998 28.24 58.32 -7.53
C ARG A 998 27.02 57.79 -6.79
N GLY A 999 27.25 57.15 -5.65
CA GLY A 999 26.18 56.74 -4.74
C GLY A 999 25.98 57.80 -3.65
N MET A 1000 24.73 58.16 -3.37
CA MET A 1000 24.37 59.08 -2.28
C MET A 1000 23.20 58.54 -1.46
N ILE A 1001 23.19 58.82 -0.16
CA ILE A 1001 22.02 58.63 0.72
C ILE A 1001 21.57 60.01 1.17
N VAL A 1002 20.30 60.35 0.90
CA VAL A 1002 19.75 61.71 1.12
C VAL A 1002 18.44 61.64 1.89
N SER A 1003 18.38 62.28 3.07
CA SER A 1003 17.14 62.52 3.82
C SER A 1003 16.44 63.77 3.28
N SER A 1004 15.13 63.71 3.11
CA SER A 1004 14.30 64.88 2.77
C SER A 1004 14.19 65.92 3.89
N ARG A 1005 14.73 65.64 5.09
CA ARG A 1005 14.73 66.52 6.27
C ARG A 1005 16.14 67.00 6.65
N GLN A 1006 17.17 66.18 6.42
CA GLN A 1006 18.55 66.44 6.87
C GLN A 1006 19.56 66.59 5.70
N GLY A 1007 19.11 66.42 4.45
CA GLY A 1007 19.97 66.53 3.28
C GLY A 1007 20.85 65.29 3.07
N VAL A 1008 22.02 65.47 2.47
CA VAL A 1008 22.94 64.39 2.12
C VAL A 1008 23.61 63.82 3.37
N LEU A 1009 23.37 62.53 3.64
CA LEU A 1009 23.94 61.75 4.74
C LEU A 1009 25.23 61.03 4.32
N VAL A 1010 25.30 60.58 3.05
CA VAL A 1010 26.49 59.98 2.43
C VAL A 1010 26.55 60.41 0.97
N ASP A 1011 27.75 60.68 0.46
CA ASP A 1011 28.08 60.91 -0.96
C ASP A 1011 29.45 60.25 -1.24
N HIS A 1012 29.51 59.35 -2.22
CA HIS A 1012 30.75 58.68 -2.60
C HIS A 1012 30.76 58.28 -4.07
N LEU A 1013 31.82 58.66 -4.80
CA LEU A 1013 32.08 58.23 -6.18
C LEU A 1013 32.71 56.84 -6.18
N VAL A 1014 31.99 55.82 -6.65
CA VAL A 1014 32.51 54.46 -6.81
C VAL A 1014 33.24 54.36 -8.17
N PRO A 1015 34.57 54.19 -8.19
CA PRO A 1015 35.35 54.17 -9.43
C PRO A 1015 35.09 52.89 -10.27
N PRO A 1016 35.60 52.82 -11.51
CA PRO A 1016 35.66 51.57 -12.28
C PRO A 1016 36.31 50.43 -11.48
N GLN A 1017 35.73 49.22 -11.60
CA GLN A 1017 36.03 48.05 -10.76
C GLN A 1017 35.91 48.28 -9.23
N GLY A 1018 35.31 49.38 -8.80
CA GLY A 1018 35.21 49.80 -7.40
C GLY A 1018 34.07 49.17 -6.60
N SER A 1019 34.18 49.30 -5.28
CA SER A 1019 33.20 48.87 -4.28
C SER A 1019 33.24 49.84 -3.08
N PHE A 1020 32.09 50.28 -2.58
CA PHE A 1020 32.01 51.09 -1.36
C PHE A 1020 30.85 50.63 -0.47
N ASP A 1021 31.12 50.48 0.84
CA ASP A 1021 30.13 50.12 1.84
C ASP A 1021 29.48 51.37 2.44
N PHE A 1022 28.25 51.67 2.00
CA PHE A 1022 27.48 52.76 2.58
C PHE A 1022 27.03 52.40 4.00
N ASN A 1023 27.12 53.36 4.91
CA ASN A 1023 26.58 53.29 6.27
C ASN A 1023 26.23 54.70 6.75
N ALA A 1024 24.98 54.91 7.17
CA ALA A 1024 24.52 56.12 7.84
C ALA A 1024 23.52 55.76 8.95
N GLU A 1025 23.43 56.61 9.98
CA GLU A 1025 22.35 56.52 10.98
C GLU A 1025 21.65 57.88 11.09
N VAL A 1026 20.32 57.87 11.09
CA VAL A 1026 19.51 59.08 11.26
C VAL A 1026 18.21 58.76 12.00
N GLU A 1027 17.76 59.69 12.85
CA GLU A 1027 16.43 59.66 13.44
C GLU A 1027 15.40 60.14 12.41
N VAL A 1028 14.35 59.37 12.15
CA VAL A 1028 13.33 59.70 11.15
C VAL A 1028 11.98 60.06 11.79
N VAL A 1029 11.21 60.91 11.11
CA VAL A 1029 9.79 61.16 11.43
C VAL A 1029 8.86 60.51 10.41
N SER A 1030 7.57 60.37 10.74
CA SER A 1030 6.61 59.70 9.86
C SER A 1030 6.40 60.52 8.58
N GLY A 1031 6.52 59.87 7.42
CA GLY A 1031 6.51 60.52 6.11
C GLY A 1031 7.85 61.10 5.64
N GLU A 1032 8.92 61.08 6.46
CA GLU A 1032 10.27 61.44 6.00
C GLU A 1032 10.75 60.45 4.93
N THR A 1033 11.38 60.93 3.85
CA THR A 1033 11.90 60.07 2.79
C THR A 1033 13.42 60.00 2.78
N ILE A 1034 13.94 58.79 2.55
CA ILE A 1034 15.36 58.50 2.42
C ILE A 1034 15.60 58.00 0.98
N SER A 1035 16.34 58.79 0.22
CA SER A 1035 16.64 58.53 -1.19
C SER A 1035 18.03 57.95 -1.34
N PHE A 1036 18.11 56.74 -1.90
CA PHE A 1036 19.34 56.10 -2.37
C PHE A 1036 19.50 56.44 -3.85
N VAL A 1037 20.49 57.27 -4.15
CA VAL A 1037 20.70 57.94 -5.43
C VAL A 1037 21.94 57.36 -6.08
N ALA A 1038 21.87 57.00 -7.36
CA ALA A 1038 23.01 56.57 -8.16
C ALA A 1038 23.12 57.42 -9.43
N ASP A 1039 24.19 58.20 -9.53
CA ASP A 1039 24.42 59.19 -10.59
C ASP A 1039 25.71 58.91 -11.39
N SER A 1040 25.84 59.46 -12.59
CA SER A 1040 27.03 59.28 -13.45
C SER A 1040 27.99 60.47 -13.39
N GLU A 1041 29.28 60.22 -13.20
CA GLU A 1041 30.29 61.28 -13.14
C GLU A 1041 30.67 61.78 -14.55
N GLY A 1042 29.77 62.55 -15.20
CA GLY A 1042 30.01 63.26 -16.46
C GLY A 1042 29.83 62.45 -17.77
N SER A 1043 29.88 61.12 -17.73
CA SER A 1043 29.37 60.27 -18.82
C SER A 1043 28.83 58.95 -18.26
N THR A 1044 27.65 58.55 -18.73
CA THR A 1044 26.97 57.30 -18.36
C THR A 1044 27.60 56.03 -18.93
N ASP A 1045 28.66 56.11 -19.75
CA ASP A 1045 29.15 54.96 -20.51
C ASP A 1045 29.68 53.84 -19.60
N SER A 1046 28.93 52.74 -19.55
CA SER A 1046 29.18 51.55 -18.72
C SER A 1046 29.01 51.74 -17.20
N ASP A 1047 28.21 52.71 -16.75
CA ASP A 1047 27.85 52.94 -15.34
C ASP A 1047 26.80 51.98 -14.75
N GLY A 1048 26.78 50.73 -15.23
CA GLY A 1048 25.97 49.66 -14.64
C GLY A 1048 26.48 49.31 -13.24
N TYR A 1049 25.64 49.52 -12.22
CA TYR A 1049 25.98 49.29 -10.82
C TYR A 1049 25.10 48.19 -10.19
N THR A 1050 25.64 47.55 -9.16
CA THR A 1050 24.86 46.76 -8.20
C THR A 1050 24.85 47.49 -6.87
N TRP A 1051 23.70 47.61 -6.22
CA TRP A 1051 23.56 48.18 -4.88
C TRP A 1051 22.34 47.53 -4.22
N THR A 1052 22.49 47.12 -2.96
CA THR A 1052 21.41 46.49 -2.18
C THR A 1052 21.21 47.22 -0.85
N PRO A 1053 20.59 48.41 -0.85
CA PRO A 1053 20.22 49.13 0.37
C PRO A 1053 19.45 48.26 1.38
N LYS A 1054 19.89 48.31 2.63
CA LYS A 1054 19.31 47.67 3.81
C LYS A 1054 18.97 48.76 4.83
N ILE A 1055 17.76 48.70 5.37
CA ILE A 1055 17.29 49.60 6.44
C ILE A 1055 17.10 48.77 7.70
N GLU A 1056 17.69 49.23 8.81
CA GLU A 1056 17.61 48.59 10.12
C GLU A 1056 17.08 49.59 11.15
N ARG A 1057 16.19 49.13 12.03
CA ARG A 1057 15.76 49.86 13.22
C ARG A 1057 16.72 49.54 14.36
N ILE A 1058 17.18 50.58 15.06
CA ILE A 1058 17.91 50.46 16.32
C ILE A 1058 16.91 50.76 17.44
N ALA A 1059 16.54 49.75 18.22
CA ALA A 1059 15.69 49.91 19.40
C ALA A 1059 16.47 50.52 20.58
N ALA A 1060 15.74 51.02 21.59
CA ALA A 1060 16.32 51.77 22.71
C ALA A 1060 17.23 50.93 23.64
N ASP A 1061 17.13 49.61 23.57
CA ASP A 1061 18.01 48.63 24.21
C ASP A 1061 19.27 48.30 23.38
N GLY A 1062 19.38 48.85 22.16
CA GLY A 1062 20.43 48.55 21.20
C GLY A 1062 20.10 47.39 20.24
N THR A 1063 18.93 46.74 20.36
CA THR A 1063 18.54 45.63 19.47
C THR A 1063 18.34 46.14 18.03
N VAL A 1064 19.02 45.49 17.07
CA VAL A 1064 19.00 45.87 15.66
C VAL A 1064 18.10 44.92 14.87
N THR A 1065 17.01 45.46 14.31
CA THR A 1065 16.02 44.70 13.52
C THR A 1065 16.02 45.19 12.08
N THR A 1066 16.18 44.29 11.10
CA THR A 1066 16.07 44.67 9.67
C THR A 1066 14.62 45.02 9.33
N VAL A 1067 14.38 46.25 8.86
CA VAL A 1067 13.08 46.74 8.40
C VAL A 1067 12.81 46.25 6.98
N THR A 1068 13.75 46.50 6.06
CA THR A 1068 13.61 46.14 4.64
C THR A 1068 14.98 46.03 3.96
N LYS A 1069 15.03 45.30 2.83
CA LYS A 1069 16.15 45.31 1.88
C LYS A 1069 15.61 45.54 0.47
N ALA A 1070 16.21 46.45 -0.29
CA ALA A 1070 15.75 46.83 -1.63
C ALA A 1070 15.76 45.68 -2.66
N ASP A 1071 16.54 44.62 -2.42
CA ASP A 1071 16.68 43.46 -3.32
C ASP A 1071 15.62 42.38 -3.10
N THR A 1072 15.40 41.97 -1.85
CA THR A 1072 14.33 41.02 -1.51
C THR A 1072 12.95 41.69 -1.56
N ASP A 1073 12.88 42.97 -1.22
CA ASP A 1073 11.63 43.73 -1.10
C ASP A 1073 11.31 44.62 -2.31
N PHE A 1074 11.90 44.32 -3.47
CA PHE A 1074 11.66 45.08 -4.71
C PHE A 1074 10.19 44.99 -5.15
N CYS A 1075 9.51 46.13 -5.21
CA CYS A 1075 8.07 46.23 -5.44
C CYS A 1075 7.69 46.42 -6.92
N GLY A 1076 6.58 45.79 -7.32
CA GLY A 1076 5.90 46.06 -8.59
C GLY A 1076 4.95 47.27 -8.53
N PRO A 1077 4.19 47.53 -9.62
CA PRO A 1077 3.19 48.62 -9.67
C PRO A 1077 2.05 48.51 -8.64
N ASP A 1078 1.91 47.34 -8.02
CA ASP A 1078 0.94 47.04 -6.95
C ASP A 1078 1.48 47.34 -5.54
N GLY A 1079 2.71 47.86 -5.42
CA GLY A 1079 3.31 48.26 -4.15
C GLY A 1079 3.69 47.11 -3.21
N TRP A 1080 3.70 45.87 -3.70
CA TRP A 1080 4.03 44.69 -2.89
C TRP A 1080 5.37 44.07 -3.31
N PRO A 1081 6.22 43.63 -2.35
CA PRO A 1081 7.44 42.87 -2.63
C PRO A 1081 7.20 41.63 -3.50
N MET A 1082 7.79 41.58 -4.70
CA MET A 1082 7.54 40.49 -5.66
C MET A 1082 7.97 39.10 -5.15
N ASN A 1083 8.84 39.03 -4.15
CA ASN A 1083 9.34 37.78 -3.58
C ASN A 1083 8.61 37.35 -2.28
N ARG A 1084 7.57 38.08 -1.84
CA ARG A 1084 6.80 37.75 -0.63
C ARG A 1084 5.37 37.35 -0.99
N THR A 1085 4.86 36.28 -0.39
CA THR A 1085 3.43 35.93 -0.46
C THR A 1085 2.57 37.08 0.08
N LYS A 1086 1.50 37.45 -0.63
CA LYS A 1086 0.55 38.46 -0.15
C LYS A 1086 -0.26 37.93 1.04
N PRO A 1087 -0.61 38.78 2.03
CA PRO A 1087 -1.52 38.39 3.10
C PRO A 1087 -2.92 38.08 2.53
N GLN A 1088 -3.63 37.16 3.17
CA GLN A 1088 -5.04 36.87 2.85
C GLN A 1088 -5.90 38.11 3.08
N SER A 1089 -6.92 38.31 2.24
CA SER A 1089 -7.94 39.35 2.47
C SER A 1089 -8.74 39.06 3.74
N PRO A 1090 -9.36 40.08 4.38
CA PRO A 1090 -10.17 39.87 5.58
C PRO A 1090 -11.28 38.81 5.41
N LEU A 1091 -11.95 38.80 4.25
CA LEU A 1091 -12.96 37.78 3.93
C LEU A 1091 -12.36 36.37 3.76
N SER A 1092 -11.12 36.25 3.27
CA SER A 1092 -10.38 34.98 3.19
C SER A 1092 -9.95 34.49 4.58
N GLN A 1093 -9.50 35.40 5.46
CA GLN A 1093 -9.17 35.04 6.84
C GLN A 1093 -10.42 34.55 7.58
N LEU A 1094 -11.57 35.24 7.42
CA LEU A 1094 -12.84 34.80 7.98
C LEU A 1094 -13.28 33.44 7.39
N ALA A 1095 -13.13 33.24 6.07
CA ALA A 1095 -13.44 31.96 5.44
C ALA A 1095 -12.62 30.80 6.05
N GLN A 1096 -11.35 31.03 6.37
CA GLN A 1096 -10.49 30.04 7.02
C GLN A 1096 -10.93 29.76 8.46
N VAL A 1097 -11.30 30.78 9.24
CA VAL A 1097 -11.85 30.61 10.60
C VAL A 1097 -13.13 29.76 10.58
N LEU A 1098 -14.03 30.00 9.61
CA LEU A 1098 -15.24 29.19 9.45
C LEU A 1098 -14.93 27.73 9.04
N MET A 1099 -13.99 27.53 8.11
CA MET A 1099 -13.49 26.19 7.71
C MET A 1099 -12.76 25.45 8.84
N MET A 1100 -12.18 26.17 9.80
CA MET A 1100 -11.53 25.62 11.00
C MET A 1100 -12.52 25.27 12.12
N SER A 1101 -13.75 25.77 12.07
CA SER A 1101 -14.72 25.63 13.16
C SER A 1101 -15.11 24.16 13.43
N ASN A 1102 -15.48 23.86 14.67
CA ASN A 1102 -16.00 22.53 15.03
C ASN A 1102 -17.25 22.18 14.21
N GLU A 1103 -18.10 23.17 13.89
CA GLU A 1103 -19.29 22.99 13.06
C GLU A 1103 -18.92 22.51 11.64
N PHE A 1104 -17.83 23.01 11.06
CA PHE A 1104 -17.35 22.52 9.76
C PHE A 1104 -16.64 21.17 9.88
N GLN A 1105 -15.76 21.00 10.88
CA GLN A 1105 -14.82 19.88 11.02
C GLN A 1105 -15.38 18.61 11.71
N PHE A 1106 -16.55 18.70 12.33
CA PHE A 1106 -17.25 17.57 12.95
C PHE A 1106 -18.68 17.46 12.42
N VAL A 1107 -19.26 16.26 12.52
CA VAL A 1107 -20.69 16.00 12.39
C VAL A 1107 -21.25 15.74 13.79
N ASP A 1108 -22.28 16.51 14.13
CA ASP A 1108 -23.08 16.37 15.34
C ASP A 1108 -24.31 15.48 15.15
#